data_AF-A0A0K1UD93-F1
#
_entry.id   AF-A0A0K1UD93-F1
#
_cell.length_a   1.000
_cell.length_b   1.000
_cell.length_c   1.000
_cell.angle_alpha   90.00
_cell.angle_beta   90.00
_cell.angle_gamma   90.00
#
_symmetry.space_group_name_H-M   'P 1'
#
loop_
_entity.id
_entity.type
_entity.pdbx_description
1 polymer ?
#
loop_
_entity_poly.entity_id
_entity_poly.type
_entity_poly.pdbx_seq_one_letter_code
_entity_poly.pdbx_strand_id
1 'polypeptide(L)'
;MASAHQENDRPQNIRAIMTFLREHAPFSSMDDSHLAHFAENASIQFYADGDIVLSPDQDVVKRFYVVKQGRIRGERHNDKEDRTETTFEISQGECFPLAAMIGERPTRTLHRADGDTFCLSIGQTAFVTLFAESEPFRDFCLRGVSSLLDQVNRRIQSSAMASIGSSTSLDTPLERYALRNPIVCSPDLPVRKAVARMHENNVGSIIVTDENRIPTGIFTLRDLRTMIAEGTGPLDTPIQQVMTKNPCCLPSHADAFEAAMLMAEHHFAHLCVIDDDRKLIGVVSERDLFSLQRVDLVNLARTIGTATHLRTLVSLRTDVSRLVDAMLAHGADSGQVVKIITTLNDVTVRRVLELNIKKNDPGIPFTWLTFGSEGRQEQTLLTDQDNGILFQTPEGMTAEQVREKLLPFARKVNDELAECGFTLCKGNIMASNPKLCLSDKEWDDWFIRFIDASTPQNLVYSSIFLDMRAIYGPTEPLNDLLDKILTRIRKNALFQKMLAGNAFQRKPPLTMFRNFRYISEGNKHSLDLKRQGLAPFVEAVRVFALANGVETANTLERMDELAKKGVFDPKDANAWKEGYSLIQAIRMRAHQEMLAKGEELTNYIDPDDLNPLDRRILRESFRQAQRLQQKLEVTYQL
;
A
#
# COMPACT_ATOMS: atom_id res chain seq x y z
N MET A 1 48.68 48.47 -33.89
CA MET A 1 48.55 48.55 -32.42
C MET A 1 47.35 47.69 -32.05
N ALA A 2 47.58 46.40 -31.80
CA ALA A 2 47.53 45.79 -30.46
C ALA A 2 46.11 45.92 -29.87
N SER A 3 45.24 44.91 -30.01
CA SER A 3 45.19 43.71 -29.15
C SER A 3 45.37 44.05 -27.67
N ALA A 4 44.28 43.94 -26.90
CA ALA A 4 44.24 43.43 -25.51
C ALA A 4 43.04 44.03 -24.73
N HIS A 5 41.79 43.65 -25.03
CA HIS A 5 40.67 43.91 -24.10
C HIS A 5 39.61 42.79 -24.07
N GLN A 6 39.90 41.57 -24.56
CA GLN A 6 38.90 40.49 -24.61
C GLN A 6 39.26 39.15 -23.95
N GLU A 7 40.40 39.03 -23.25
CA GLU A 7 40.76 37.75 -22.58
C GLU A 7 40.55 37.73 -21.06
N ASN A 8 40.36 38.86 -20.38
CA ASN A 8 40.26 38.88 -18.91
C ASN A 8 38.83 38.72 -18.33
N ASP A 9 37.77 38.79 -19.14
CA ASP A 9 36.38 38.81 -18.65
C ASP A 9 35.67 37.44 -18.68
N ARG A 10 36.21 36.48 -19.45
CA ARG A 10 35.72 35.09 -19.49
C ARG A 10 36.00 34.29 -18.20
N PRO A 11 37.19 34.33 -17.58
CA PRO A 11 37.45 33.52 -16.39
C PRO A 11 36.65 33.98 -15.15
N GLN A 12 36.34 35.28 -15.03
CA GLN A 12 35.50 35.80 -13.94
C GLN A 12 34.03 35.35 -14.05
N ASN A 13 33.48 35.31 -15.26
CA ASN A 13 32.12 34.82 -15.49
C ASN A 13 31.99 33.29 -15.29
N ILE A 14 32.98 32.50 -15.70
CA ILE A 14 32.99 31.05 -15.49
C ILE A 14 32.96 30.72 -13.99
N ARG A 15 33.82 31.36 -13.20
CA ARG A 15 33.87 31.13 -11.75
C ARG A 15 32.56 31.51 -11.06
N ALA A 16 31.95 32.63 -11.44
CA ALA A 16 30.66 33.06 -10.87
C ALA A 16 29.52 32.09 -11.23
N ILE A 17 29.48 31.59 -12.47
CA ILE A 17 28.50 30.57 -12.89
C ILE A 17 28.73 29.28 -12.11
N MET A 18 29.97 28.81 -11.98
CA MET A 18 30.28 27.60 -11.20
C MET A 18 29.90 27.75 -9.73
N THR A 19 30.16 28.90 -9.10
CA THR A 19 29.76 29.16 -7.71
C THR A 19 28.25 29.07 -7.55
N PHE A 20 27.49 29.73 -8.43
CA PHE A 20 26.03 29.65 -8.42
C PHE A 20 25.54 28.21 -8.62
N LEU A 21 26.09 27.48 -9.59
CA LEU A 21 25.69 26.11 -9.87
C LEU A 21 25.94 25.20 -8.65
N ARG A 22 27.07 25.35 -7.94
CA ARG A 22 27.37 24.53 -6.75
C ARG A 22 26.34 24.64 -5.63
N GLU A 23 25.54 25.70 -5.59
CA GLU A 23 24.48 25.88 -4.59
C GLU A 23 23.21 25.08 -4.92
N HIS A 24 23.12 24.48 -6.12
CA HIS A 24 21.89 23.87 -6.63
C HIS A 24 22.12 22.48 -7.22
N ALA A 25 21.22 21.54 -6.92
CA ALA A 25 21.24 20.21 -7.52
C ALA A 25 20.88 20.28 -9.02
N PRO A 26 21.45 19.41 -9.87
CA PRO A 26 22.44 18.37 -9.57
C PRO A 26 23.88 18.86 -9.48
N PHE A 27 24.11 20.13 -9.81
CA PHE A 27 25.44 20.71 -10.00
C PHE A 27 26.28 20.74 -8.72
N SER A 28 25.65 20.84 -7.55
CA SER A 28 26.31 20.69 -6.23
C SER A 28 27.09 19.37 -6.06
N SER A 29 26.72 18.33 -6.82
CA SER A 29 27.31 17.00 -6.75
C SER A 29 28.16 16.65 -7.97
N MET A 30 28.31 17.57 -8.93
CA MET A 30 29.10 17.35 -10.14
C MET A 30 30.57 17.70 -9.91
N ASP A 31 31.47 16.95 -10.56
CA ASP A 31 32.90 17.29 -10.56
C ASP A 31 33.17 18.67 -11.17
N ASP A 32 34.24 19.31 -10.70
CA ASP A 32 34.67 20.64 -11.13
C ASP A 32 34.89 20.73 -12.66
N SER A 33 35.36 19.67 -13.31
CA SER A 33 35.54 19.60 -14.76
C SER A 33 34.20 19.68 -15.51
N HIS A 34 33.16 19.02 -15.01
CA HIS A 34 31.83 19.05 -15.60
C HIS A 34 31.15 20.41 -15.38
N LEU A 35 31.35 21.01 -14.20
CA LEU A 35 30.86 22.37 -13.92
C LEU A 35 31.56 23.42 -14.80
N ALA A 36 32.87 23.27 -15.01
CA ALA A 36 33.62 24.11 -15.94
C ALA A 36 33.09 23.96 -17.37
N HIS A 37 32.86 22.72 -17.82
CA HIS A 37 32.28 22.47 -19.14
C HIS A 37 30.89 23.12 -19.33
N PHE A 38 30.02 23.04 -18.31
CA PHE A 38 28.74 23.76 -18.34
C PHE A 38 28.97 25.27 -18.46
N ALA A 39 29.81 25.84 -17.58
CA ALA A 39 30.04 27.28 -17.50
C ALA A 39 30.69 27.87 -18.76
N GLU A 40 31.59 27.14 -19.41
CA GLU A 40 32.23 27.52 -20.68
C GLU A 40 31.24 27.56 -21.86
N ASN A 41 30.21 26.71 -21.82
CA ASN A 41 29.20 26.59 -22.87
C ASN A 41 27.88 27.32 -22.53
N ALA A 42 27.81 27.99 -21.37
CA ALA A 42 26.61 28.67 -20.91
C ALA A 42 26.53 30.10 -21.42
N SER A 43 25.33 30.50 -21.87
CA SER A 43 24.97 31.90 -22.14
C SER A 43 23.87 32.35 -21.18
N ILE A 44 23.97 33.56 -20.64
CA ILE A 44 22.89 34.17 -19.86
C ILE A 44 21.88 34.80 -20.82
N GLN A 45 20.60 34.52 -20.60
CA GLN A 45 19.47 35.08 -21.35
C GLN A 45 18.50 35.75 -20.39
N PHE A 46 18.00 36.93 -20.78
CA PHE A 46 17.01 37.70 -20.04
C PHE A 46 15.64 37.54 -20.70
N TYR A 47 14.62 37.40 -19.86
CA TYR A 47 13.21 37.32 -20.23
C TYR A 47 12.44 38.30 -19.34
N ALA A 48 11.71 39.23 -19.94
CA ALA A 48 10.85 40.14 -19.21
C ALA A 48 9.59 39.42 -18.70
N ASP A 49 8.90 40.01 -17.74
CA ASP A 49 7.62 39.46 -17.24
C ASP A 49 6.65 39.15 -18.40
N GLY A 50 6.16 37.91 -18.44
CA GLY A 50 5.24 37.42 -19.46
C GLY A 50 5.89 36.90 -20.75
N ASP A 51 7.21 37.01 -20.91
CA ASP A 51 7.91 36.50 -22.11
C ASP A 51 7.81 34.96 -22.21
N ILE A 52 7.67 34.46 -23.43
CA ILE A 52 7.65 33.02 -23.70
C ILE A 52 9.09 32.53 -23.89
N VAL A 53 9.51 31.62 -23.01
CA VAL A 53 10.82 30.97 -23.08
C VAL A 53 10.79 29.77 -24.01
N LEU A 54 9.76 28.93 -23.90
CA LEU A 54 9.54 27.75 -24.75
C LEU A 54 8.05 27.52 -24.99
N SER A 55 7.66 27.23 -26.23
CA SER A 55 6.27 26.93 -26.59
C SER A 55 6.12 25.52 -27.19
N PRO A 56 4.97 24.84 -27.00
CA PRO A 56 4.66 23.60 -27.71
C PRO A 56 4.64 23.73 -29.23
N ASP A 57 4.42 24.95 -29.76
CA ASP A 57 4.40 25.24 -31.20
C ASP A 57 5.80 25.35 -31.81
N GLN A 58 6.84 25.37 -30.97
CA GLN A 58 8.23 25.36 -31.44
C GLN A 58 8.67 23.95 -31.81
N ASP A 59 9.63 23.86 -32.73
CA ASP A 59 10.27 22.60 -33.12
C ASP A 59 11.05 21.96 -31.95
N VAL A 60 11.68 20.81 -32.18
CA VAL A 60 12.47 20.06 -31.19
C VAL A 60 13.35 20.99 -30.34
N VAL A 61 13.31 20.82 -29.01
CA VAL A 61 14.08 21.67 -28.11
C VAL A 61 15.58 21.41 -28.27
N LYS A 62 16.35 22.48 -28.49
CA LYS A 62 17.81 22.44 -28.73
C LYS A 62 18.65 23.04 -27.59
N ARG A 63 18.00 23.55 -26.55
CA ARG A 63 18.65 24.27 -25.44
C ARG A 63 18.13 23.79 -24.09
N PHE A 64 19.06 23.62 -23.17
CA PHE A 64 18.80 23.35 -21.77
C PHE A 64 19.03 24.62 -20.95
N TYR A 65 18.17 24.87 -19.97
CA TYR A 65 18.11 26.10 -19.19
C TYR A 65 18.21 25.80 -17.69
N VAL A 66 18.83 26.72 -16.95
CA VAL A 66 18.85 26.79 -15.49
C VAL A 66 18.43 28.20 -15.10
N VAL A 67 17.45 28.36 -14.21
CA VAL A 67 17.01 29.68 -13.76
C VAL A 67 18.06 30.25 -12.82
N LYS A 68 18.76 31.30 -13.24
CA LYS A 68 19.76 32.00 -12.42
C LYS A 68 19.09 32.93 -11.39
N GLN A 69 18.01 33.59 -11.80
CA GLN A 69 17.23 34.52 -10.99
C GLN A 69 15.85 34.70 -11.64
N GLY A 70 14.78 34.84 -10.86
CA GLY A 70 13.40 34.93 -11.37
C GLY A 70 12.66 33.59 -11.33
N ARG A 71 11.57 33.47 -12.10
CA ARG A 71 10.70 32.30 -12.12
C ARG A 71 10.11 32.05 -13.51
N ILE A 72 9.90 30.78 -13.84
CA ILE A 72 9.20 30.36 -15.06
C ILE A 72 7.94 29.58 -14.68
N ARG A 73 6.78 29.94 -15.22
CA ARG A 73 5.52 29.19 -15.11
C ARG A 73 5.35 28.26 -16.30
N GLY A 74 5.03 27.00 -16.00
CA GLY A 74 4.62 26.00 -16.97
C GLY A 74 3.10 26.01 -17.12
N GLU A 75 2.60 26.38 -18.28
CA GLU A 75 1.18 26.53 -18.60
C GLU A 75 0.71 25.46 -19.59
N ARG A 76 -0.52 24.99 -19.44
CA ARG A 76 -1.19 24.12 -20.41
C ARG A 76 -2.54 24.69 -20.78
N HIS A 77 -2.81 24.79 -22.07
CA HIS A 77 -4.10 25.22 -22.58
C HIS A 77 -5.09 24.04 -22.53
N ASN A 78 -6.28 24.28 -21.97
CA ASN A 78 -7.36 23.30 -21.90
C ASN A 78 -8.46 23.68 -22.90
N ASP A 79 -8.50 23.01 -24.05
CA ASP A 79 -9.44 23.27 -25.15
C ASP A 79 -10.93 23.18 -24.75
N LYS A 80 -11.25 22.55 -23.62
CA LYS A 80 -12.64 22.39 -23.15
C LYS A 80 -13.18 23.54 -22.30
N GLU A 81 -12.30 24.32 -21.66
CA GLU A 81 -12.70 25.39 -20.73
C GLU A 81 -12.20 26.78 -21.15
N ASP A 82 -11.46 26.90 -22.26
CA ASP A 82 -10.83 28.13 -22.75
C ASP A 82 -10.03 28.88 -21.66
N ARG A 83 -9.33 28.10 -20.82
CA ARG A 83 -8.53 28.60 -19.70
C ARG A 83 -7.13 27.99 -19.75
N THR A 84 -6.14 28.84 -19.49
CA THR A 84 -4.75 28.46 -19.31
C THR A 84 -4.51 28.12 -17.84
N GLU A 85 -4.15 26.87 -17.57
CA GLU A 85 -3.87 26.41 -16.20
C GLU A 85 -2.36 26.34 -15.96
N THR A 86 -1.91 26.93 -14.84
CA THR A 86 -0.52 26.81 -14.37
C THR A 86 -0.30 25.41 -13.81
N THR A 87 0.47 24.61 -14.53
CA THR A 87 0.77 23.20 -14.18
C THR A 87 1.95 23.04 -13.23
N PHE A 88 2.96 23.91 -13.34
CA PHE A 88 4.13 23.91 -12.45
C PHE A 88 4.84 25.28 -12.48
N GLU A 89 5.72 25.50 -11.51
CA GLU A 89 6.62 26.66 -11.47
C GLU A 89 8.06 26.18 -11.36
N ILE A 90 8.98 26.91 -11.99
CA ILE A 90 10.42 26.68 -11.99
C ILE A 90 11.07 27.90 -11.34
N SER A 91 11.76 27.69 -10.23
CA SER A 91 12.41 28.72 -9.42
C SER A 91 13.92 28.75 -9.62
N GLN A 92 14.59 29.72 -9.00
CA GLN A 92 16.05 29.84 -9.00
C GLN A 92 16.74 28.51 -8.66
N GLY A 93 17.75 28.15 -9.46
CA GLY A 93 18.52 26.91 -9.36
C GLY A 93 17.89 25.71 -10.08
N GLU A 94 16.61 25.78 -10.44
CA GLU A 94 15.92 24.70 -11.15
C GLU A 94 16.14 24.78 -12.66
N CYS A 95 15.98 23.65 -13.34
CA CYS A 95 16.35 23.50 -14.74
C CYS A 95 15.27 22.86 -15.61
N PHE A 96 15.30 23.19 -16.90
CA PHE A 96 14.27 22.81 -17.88
C PHE A 96 14.79 22.95 -19.31
N PRO A 97 14.16 22.31 -20.31
CA PRO A 97 13.13 21.27 -20.21
C PRO A 97 13.75 19.87 -20.33
N LEU A 98 14.00 19.20 -19.20
CA LEU A 98 14.67 17.88 -19.17
C LEU A 98 14.00 16.83 -20.07
N ALA A 99 12.68 16.70 -19.96
CA ALA A 99 11.89 15.72 -20.72
C ALA A 99 11.87 15.94 -22.24
N ALA A 100 11.98 17.20 -22.68
CA ALA A 100 11.99 17.55 -24.09
C ALA A 100 13.40 17.40 -24.69
N MET A 101 14.43 17.75 -23.92
CA MET A 101 15.84 17.55 -24.29
C MET A 101 16.20 16.07 -24.42
N ILE A 102 15.79 15.22 -23.47
CA ILE A 102 16.08 13.77 -23.52
C ILE A 102 15.22 13.08 -24.59
N GLY A 103 13.96 13.48 -24.72
CA GLY A 103 13.02 12.87 -25.66
C GLY A 103 13.12 13.39 -27.09
N GLU A 104 14.10 14.26 -27.40
CA GLU A 104 14.30 14.93 -28.69
C GLU A 104 12.99 15.38 -29.35
N ARG A 105 12.17 16.10 -28.57
CA ARG A 105 10.82 16.51 -28.99
C ARG A 105 10.48 17.93 -28.53
N PRO A 106 9.44 18.56 -29.09
CA PRO A 106 8.89 19.81 -28.55
C PRO A 106 8.46 19.68 -27.09
N THR A 107 8.41 20.80 -26.37
CA THR A 107 7.80 20.85 -25.04
C THR A 107 6.30 20.57 -25.12
N ARG A 108 5.70 20.03 -24.06
CA ARG A 108 4.23 19.83 -23.97
C ARG A 108 3.51 21.00 -23.28
N THR A 109 4.26 21.85 -22.62
CA THR A 109 3.77 22.98 -21.84
C THR A 109 4.46 24.26 -22.29
N LEU A 110 3.70 25.35 -22.26
CA LEU A 110 4.21 26.69 -22.49
C LEU A 110 5.01 27.13 -21.26
N HIS A 111 6.23 27.59 -21.45
CA HIS A 111 7.09 28.09 -20.38
C HIS A 111 7.17 29.60 -20.50
N ARG A 112 6.62 30.30 -19.52
CA ARG A 112 6.50 31.76 -19.50
C ARG A 112 7.25 32.35 -18.31
N ALA A 113 7.97 33.44 -18.49
CA ALA A 113 8.58 34.17 -17.39
C ALA A 113 7.51 34.81 -16.49
N ASP A 114 7.66 34.64 -15.17
CA ASP A 114 6.83 35.22 -14.13
C ASP A 114 7.68 36.22 -13.33
N GLY A 115 7.63 37.48 -13.77
CA GLY A 115 8.61 38.51 -13.44
C GLY A 115 9.90 38.42 -14.27
N ASP A 116 10.73 39.46 -14.15
CA ASP A 116 12.04 39.54 -14.80
C ASP A 116 12.92 38.34 -14.43
N THR A 117 13.26 37.52 -15.44
CA THR A 117 13.91 36.22 -15.26
C THR A 117 15.18 36.10 -16.10
N PHE A 118 16.25 35.66 -15.44
CA PHE A 118 17.54 35.36 -16.06
C PHE A 118 17.76 33.85 -16.06
N CYS A 119 17.98 33.27 -17.24
CA CYS A 119 18.31 31.86 -17.39
C CYS A 119 19.74 31.69 -17.92
N LEU A 120 20.49 30.76 -17.34
CA LEU A 120 21.67 30.19 -17.98
C LEU A 120 21.19 29.15 -18.99
N SER A 121 21.71 29.18 -20.22
CA SER A 121 21.37 28.20 -21.24
C SER A 121 22.60 27.58 -21.88
N ILE A 122 22.59 26.25 -22.08
CA ILE A 122 23.59 25.53 -22.88
C ILE A 122 22.92 24.91 -24.12
N GLY A 123 23.70 24.70 -25.18
CA GLY A 123 23.25 24.00 -26.37
C GLY A 123 23.17 22.48 -26.21
N GLN A 124 22.47 21.81 -27.12
CA GLN A 124 22.29 20.35 -27.13
C GLN A 124 23.61 19.59 -27.06
N THR A 125 24.65 20.00 -27.80
CA THR A 125 25.95 19.31 -27.78
C THR A 125 26.57 19.28 -26.38
N ALA A 126 26.61 20.43 -25.69
CA ALA A 126 27.15 20.51 -24.32
C ALA A 126 26.28 19.73 -23.33
N PHE A 127 24.96 19.74 -23.51
CA PHE A 127 24.04 18.94 -22.70
C PHE A 127 24.31 17.44 -22.86
N VAL A 128 24.49 16.95 -24.09
CA VAL A 128 24.77 15.54 -24.38
C VAL A 128 26.12 15.12 -23.77
N THR A 129 27.16 15.95 -23.88
CA THR A 129 28.45 15.69 -23.23
C THR A 129 28.29 15.57 -21.72
N LEU A 130 27.63 16.52 -21.06
CA LEU A 130 27.39 16.45 -19.61
C LEU A 130 26.55 15.24 -19.20
N PHE A 131 25.55 14.87 -20.01
CA PHE A 131 24.73 13.69 -19.79
C PHE A 131 25.51 12.39 -19.95
N ALA A 132 26.47 12.33 -20.86
CA ALA A 132 27.32 11.15 -21.06
C ALA A 132 28.41 11.02 -19.99
N GLU A 133 29.03 12.13 -19.60
CA GLU A 133 30.26 12.12 -18.78
C GLU A 133 29.99 12.29 -17.28
N SER A 134 28.96 13.06 -16.89
CA SER A 134 28.64 13.30 -15.49
C SER A 134 27.52 12.38 -15.00
N GLU A 135 27.88 11.37 -14.20
CA GLU A 135 26.92 10.46 -13.56
C GLU A 135 25.88 11.20 -12.69
N PRO A 136 26.25 12.17 -11.81
CA PRO A 136 25.28 12.95 -11.04
C PRO A 136 24.27 13.72 -11.92
N PHE A 137 24.73 14.32 -13.02
CA PHE A 137 23.89 15.05 -13.96
C PHE A 137 22.97 14.12 -14.75
N ARG A 138 23.51 13.01 -15.26
CA ARG A 138 22.77 11.98 -16.00
C ARG A 138 21.64 11.40 -15.17
N ASP A 139 21.96 10.97 -13.95
CA ASP A 139 20.99 10.37 -13.04
C ASP A 139 19.88 11.36 -12.67
N PHE A 140 20.24 12.62 -12.44
CA PHE A 140 19.26 13.68 -12.21
C PHE A 140 18.35 13.89 -13.43
N CYS A 141 18.92 13.93 -14.64
CA CYS A 141 18.16 14.08 -15.87
C CYS A 141 17.20 12.89 -16.10
N LEU A 142 17.68 11.65 -15.91
CA LEU A 142 16.85 10.44 -16.02
C LEU A 142 15.73 10.43 -14.99
N ARG A 143 16.00 10.75 -13.72
CA ARG A 143 14.98 10.85 -12.66
C ARG A 143 13.94 11.94 -12.92
N GLY A 144 14.35 13.09 -13.48
CA GLY A 144 13.43 14.17 -13.88
C GLY A 144 12.47 13.77 -15.01
N VAL A 145 12.80 12.71 -15.75
CA VAL A 145 12.02 12.14 -16.85
C VAL A 145 11.29 10.87 -16.40
N SER A 146 11.27 10.51 -15.12
CA SER A 146 10.59 9.31 -14.59
C SER A 146 9.11 9.15 -14.98
N SER A 147 8.37 10.21 -15.31
CA SER A 147 7.01 10.06 -15.86
C SER A 147 6.98 9.55 -17.32
N LEU A 148 8.05 9.81 -18.08
CA LEU A 148 8.31 9.28 -19.42
C LEU A 148 9.12 7.99 -19.39
N LEU A 149 10.05 7.83 -18.45
CA LEU A 149 10.68 6.54 -18.15
C LEU A 149 9.69 5.57 -17.52
N ASP A 150 8.55 5.97 -16.96
CA ASP A 150 7.47 5.03 -16.64
C ASP A 150 6.75 4.57 -17.91
N GLN A 151 6.64 5.40 -18.94
CA GLN A 151 6.08 5.01 -20.24
C GLN A 151 7.09 4.21 -21.08
N VAL A 152 8.36 4.58 -21.00
CA VAL A 152 9.47 3.89 -21.64
C VAL A 152 9.88 2.66 -20.84
N ASN A 153 9.75 2.60 -19.51
CA ASN A 153 9.85 1.37 -18.71
C ASN A 153 8.62 0.51 -18.92
N ARG A 154 7.42 1.04 -19.17
CA ARG A 154 6.31 0.18 -19.65
C ARG A 154 6.61 -0.41 -21.03
N ARG A 155 7.25 0.35 -21.94
CA ARG A 155 7.66 -0.13 -23.27
C ARG A 155 8.91 -1.02 -23.24
N ILE A 156 9.90 -0.71 -22.42
CA ILE A 156 11.13 -1.47 -22.20
C ILE A 156 10.86 -2.64 -21.29
N GLN A 157 9.92 -2.62 -20.35
CA GLN A 157 9.40 -3.84 -19.73
C GLN A 157 8.73 -4.68 -20.80
N SER A 158 7.89 -4.10 -21.69
CA SER A 158 7.32 -4.89 -22.79
C SER A 158 8.36 -5.42 -23.80
N SER A 159 9.55 -4.80 -23.91
CA SER A 159 10.61 -5.19 -24.87
C SER A 159 11.73 -6.03 -24.25
N ALA A 160 12.06 -5.80 -22.98
CA ALA A 160 13.05 -6.53 -22.18
C ALA A 160 12.44 -7.79 -21.55
N MET A 161 11.10 -7.87 -21.45
CA MET A 161 10.38 -9.14 -21.24
C MET A 161 10.56 -10.11 -22.42
N ALA A 162 11.04 -9.66 -23.57
CA ALA A 162 11.34 -10.55 -24.70
C ALA A 162 12.78 -11.11 -24.68
N SER A 163 13.71 -10.54 -23.91
CA SER A 163 15.14 -10.89 -24.01
C SER A 163 15.81 -11.38 -22.72
N ILE A 164 15.13 -11.42 -21.58
CA ILE A 164 15.62 -12.09 -20.37
C ILE A 164 14.47 -12.91 -19.77
N GLY A 165 14.68 -14.23 -19.67
CA GLY A 165 13.63 -15.23 -19.54
C GLY A 165 12.63 -15.04 -18.39
N SER A 166 11.36 -15.29 -18.70
CA SER A 166 10.30 -15.82 -17.83
C SER A 166 10.43 -15.56 -16.32
N SER A 167 10.50 -14.30 -15.89
CA SER A 167 10.32 -13.96 -14.48
C SER A 167 8.82 -13.82 -14.18
N THR A 168 8.25 -14.92 -13.69
CA THR A 168 6.96 -15.05 -13.01
C THR A 168 6.75 -13.94 -11.97
N SER A 169 6.03 -12.87 -12.30
CA SER A 169 5.67 -11.77 -11.38
C SER A 169 4.38 -12.11 -10.63
N LEU A 170 4.22 -11.64 -9.39
CA LEU A 170 2.96 -11.79 -8.63
C LEU A 170 1.78 -11.05 -9.30
N ASP A 171 2.04 -10.09 -10.18
CA ASP A 171 1.01 -9.41 -10.99
C ASP A 171 0.59 -10.20 -12.23
N THR A 172 1.15 -11.40 -12.43
CA THR A 172 0.86 -12.21 -13.61
C THR A 172 -0.55 -12.81 -13.48
N PRO A 173 -1.42 -12.64 -14.50
CA PRO A 173 -2.74 -13.27 -14.50
C PRO A 173 -2.69 -14.80 -14.41
N LEU A 174 -3.63 -15.39 -13.68
CA LEU A 174 -3.70 -16.84 -13.44
C LEU A 174 -3.80 -17.65 -14.73
N GLU A 175 -4.41 -17.12 -15.78
CA GLU A 175 -4.46 -17.76 -17.10
C GLU A 175 -3.09 -18.18 -17.65
N ARG A 176 -2.00 -17.48 -17.27
CA ARG A 176 -0.63 -17.85 -17.68
C ARG A 176 -0.09 -19.07 -16.94
N TYR A 177 -0.61 -19.34 -15.74
CA TYR A 177 -0.27 -20.52 -14.93
C TYR A 177 -1.25 -21.68 -15.16
N ALA A 178 -2.50 -21.36 -15.49
CA ALA A 178 -3.60 -22.30 -15.67
C ALA A 178 -3.49 -23.19 -16.93
N LEU A 179 -2.32 -23.24 -17.58
CA LEU A 179 -2.05 -24.03 -18.79
C LEU A 179 -2.05 -25.55 -18.57
N ARG A 180 -2.23 -26.06 -17.34
CA ARG A 180 -2.44 -27.50 -17.10
C ARG A 180 -3.92 -27.82 -17.20
N ASN A 181 -4.28 -28.70 -18.14
CA ASN A 181 -5.61 -29.30 -18.18
C ASN A 181 -5.95 -29.86 -16.79
N PRO A 182 -6.97 -29.32 -16.11
CA PRO A 182 -7.26 -29.74 -14.75
C PRO A 182 -7.73 -31.19 -14.76
N ILE A 183 -7.17 -31.99 -13.85
CA ILE A 183 -7.55 -33.39 -13.72
C ILE A 183 -8.81 -33.45 -12.89
N VAL A 184 -9.85 -34.03 -13.48
CA VAL A 184 -11.18 -34.08 -12.89
C VAL A 184 -11.66 -35.51 -12.70
N CYS A 185 -12.55 -35.70 -11.73
CA CYS A 185 -13.31 -36.93 -11.55
C CYS A 185 -14.76 -36.65 -11.15
N SER A 186 -15.62 -37.66 -11.34
CA SER A 186 -16.99 -37.62 -10.86
C SER A 186 -17.05 -37.83 -9.34
N PRO A 187 -18.12 -37.34 -8.67
CA PRO A 187 -18.31 -37.47 -7.22
C PRO A 187 -18.32 -38.92 -6.70
N ASP A 188 -18.76 -39.86 -7.54
CA ASP A 188 -18.90 -41.28 -7.19
C ASP A 188 -17.61 -42.10 -7.41
N LEU A 189 -16.55 -41.49 -7.96
CA LEU A 189 -15.31 -42.21 -8.24
C LEU A 189 -14.67 -42.70 -6.92
N PRO A 190 -14.34 -44.00 -6.78
CA PRO A 190 -13.64 -44.50 -5.59
C PRO A 190 -12.29 -43.82 -5.39
N VAL A 191 -11.94 -43.52 -4.13
CA VAL A 191 -10.68 -42.83 -3.77
C VAL A 191 -9.46 -43.51 -4.39
N ARG A 192 -9.38 -44.84 -4.39
CA ARG A 192 -8.28 -45.60 -5.02
C ARG A 192 -8.07 -45.24 -6.49
N LYS A 193 -9.16 -45.02 -7.25
CA LYS A 193 -9.12 -44.70 -8.68
C LYS A 193 -8.75 -43.23 -8.88
N ALA A 194 -9.24 -42.35 -8.00
CA ALA A 194 -8.84 -40.94 -8.01
C ALA A 194 -7.33 -40.78 -7.73
N VAL A 195 -6.81 -41.47 -6.72
CA VAL A 195 -5.38 -41.48 -6.38
C VAL A 195 -4.54 -42.08 -7.52
N ALA A 196 -5.01 -43.15 -8.16
CA ALA A 196 -4.35 -43.70 -9.35
C ALA A 196 -4.26 -42.66 -10.48
N ARG A 197 -5.34 -41.94 -10.78
CA ARG A 197 -5.33 -40.83 -11.76
C ARG A 197 -4.36 -39.72 -11.36
N MET A 198 -4.31 -39.35 -10.08
CA MET A 198 -3.36 -38.35 -9.57
C MET A 198 -1.91 -38.80 -9.81
N HIS A 199 -1.61 -40.07 -9.54
CA HIS A 199 -0.30 -40.66 -9.75
C HIS A 199 0.09 -40.72 -11.23
N GLU A 200 -0.79 -41.23 -12.10
CA GLU A 200 -0.57 -41.35 -13.55
C GLU A 200 -0.24 -40.00 -14.20
N ASN A 201 -0.78 -38.92 -13.67
CA ASN A 201 -0.57 -37.58 -14.21
C ASN A 201 0.40 -36.70 -13.38
N ASN A 202 1.05 -37.27 -12.37
CA ASN A 202 2.00 -36.57 -11.50
C ASN A 202 1.45 -35.29 -10.85
N VAL A 203 0.20 -35.30 -10.39
CA VAL A 203 -0.44 -34.15 -9.72
C VAL A 203 -0.67 -34.39 -8.23
N GLY A 204 -0.62 -33.32 -7.44
CA GLY A 204 -0.85 -33.35 -5.99
C GLY A 204 -2.31 -33.22 -5.57
N SER A 205 -3.22 -32.97 -6.52
CA SER A 205 -4.66 -32.79 -6.30
C SER A 205 -5.48 -33.25 -7.50
N ILE A 206 -6.77 -33.55 -7.26
CA ILE A 206 -7.78 -33.84 -8.27
C ILE A 206 -9.06 -33.06 -7.92
N ILE A 207 -9.71 -32.49 -8.93
CA ILE A 207 -10.93 -31.71 -8.75
C ILE A 207 -12.15 -32.59 -9.02
N VAL A 208 -13.12 -32.53 -8.13
CA VAL A 208 -14.42 -33.19 -8.32
C VAL A 208 -15.35 -32.18 -8.96
N THR A 209 -15.92 -32.53 -10.12
CA THR A 209 -16.85 -31.67 -10.85
C THR A 209 -18.19 -32.34 -11.08
N ASP A 210 -19.23 -31.53 -11.29
CA ASP A 210 -20.50 -32.00 -11.82
C ASP A 210 -20.44 -32.24 -13.35
N GLU A 211 -21.59 -32.57 -13.95
CA GLU A 211 -21.73 -32.78 -15.40
C GLU A 211 -21.45 -31.51 -16.23
N ASN A 212 -21.61 -30.33 -15.63
CA ASN A 212 -21.36 -29.03 -16.27
C ASN A 212 -19.94 -28.52 -16.06
N ARG A 213 -19.05 -29.34 -15.47
CA ARG A 213 -17.65 -28.99 -15.15
C ARG A 213 -17.51 -27.91 -14.07
N ILE A 214 -18.55 -27.73 -13.25
CA ILE A 214 -18.51 -26.84 -12.09
C ILE A 214 -17.80 -27.59 -10.95
N PRO A 215 -16.79 -26.99 -10.29
CA PRO A 215 -16.05 -27.65 -9.22
C PRO A 215 -16.91 -27.78 -7.96
N THR A 216 -17.20 -29.02 -7.56
CA THR A 216 -18.00 -29.35 -6.36
C THR A 216 -17.12 -29.77 -5.18
N GLY A 217 -15.86 -30.16 -5.43
CA GLY A 217 -14.89 -30.50 -4.40
C GLY A 217 -13.46 -30.63 -4.89
N ILE A 218 -12.52 -30.75 -3.95
CA ILE A 218 -11.11 -31.01 -4.21
C ILE A 218 -10.61 -32.11 -3.28
N PHE A 219 -9.75 -32.99 -3.79
CA PHE A 219 -9.06 -34.00 -3.01
C PHE A 219 -7.55 -33.94 -3.27
N THR A 220 -6.77 -33.96 -2.21
CA THR A 220 -5.31 -33.75 -2.25
C THR A 220 -4.55 -34.89 -1.58
N LEU A 221 -3.22 -34.95 -1.79
CA LEU A 221 -2.36 -35.90 -1.08
C LEU A 221 -2.41 -35.73 0.46
N ARG A 222 -2.73 -34.53 0.95
CA ARG A 222 -2.93 -34.27 2.38
C ARG A 222 -4.18 -34.99 2.88
N ASP A 223 -5.28 -34.92 2.12
CA ASP A 223 -6.54 -35.57 2.48
C ASP A 223 -6.40 -37.08 2.50
N LEU A 224 -5.67 -37.66 1.53
CA LEU A 224 -5.32 -39.09 1.54
C LEU A 224 -4.56 -39.49 2.81
N ARG A 225 -3.55 -38.71 3.21
CA ARG A 225 -2.77 -38.99 4.41
C ARG A 225 -3.65 -38.93 5.67
N THR A 226 -4.50 -37.91 5.77
CA THR A 226 -5.45 -37.77 6.89
C THR A 226 -6.42 -38.95 6.93
N MET A 227 -7.01 -39.32 5.79
CA MET A 227 -7.93 -40.46 5.66
C MET A 227 -7.30 -41.77 6.13
N ILE A 228 -6.05 -42.04 5.74
CA ILE A 228 -5.32 -43.25 6.17
C ILE A 228 -5.00 -43.20 7.67
N ALA A 229 -4.57 -42.04 8.18
CA ALA A 229 -4.18 -41.90 9.58
C ALA A 229 -5.37 -41.98 10.55
N GLU A 230 -6.51 -41.41 10.17
CA GLU A 230 -7.72 -41.35 11.00
C GLU A 230 -8.69 -42.52 10.75
N GLY A 231 -8.47 -43.30 9.68
CA GLY A 231 -9.32 -44.45 9.35
C GLY A 231 -10.74 -44.06 8.94
N THR A 232 -10.92 -42.90 8.31
CA THR A 232 -12.24 -42.34 7.97
C THR A 232 -13.00 -43.12 6.89
N GLY A 233 -12.36 -44.10 6.24
CA GLY A 233 -13.02 -45.08 5.38
C GLY A 233 -12.05 -45.92 4.55
N PRO A 234 -12.53 -47.00 3.90
CA PRO A 234 -11.74 -47.76 2.93
C PRO A 234 -11.45 -46.93 1.66
N LEU A 235 -10.42 -47.31 0.90
CA LEU A 235 -10.09 -46.62 -0.37
C LEU A 235 -11.13 -46.84 -1.49
N ASP A 236 -12.12 -47.71 -1.27
CA ASP A 236 -13.26 -47.89 -2.18
C ASP A 236 -14.41 -46.89 -1.89
N THR A 237 -14.31 -46.08 -0.83
CA THR A 237 -15.27 -45.01 -0.54
C THR A 237 -15.37 -44.02 -1.70
N PRO A 238 -16.58 -43.56 -2.08
CA PRO A 238 -16.76 -42.49 -3.07
C PRO A 238 -16.05 -41.20 -2.65
N ILE A 239 -15.32 -40.57 -3.58
CA ILE A 239 -14.49 -39.39 -3.28
C ILE A 239 -15.29 -38.23 -2.69
N GLN A 240 -16.57 -38.09 -3.06
CA GLN A 240 -17.45 -37.04 -2.52
C GLN A 240 -17.64 -37.06 -0.99
N GLN A 241 -17.39 -38.20 -0.35
CA GLN A 241 -17.50 -38.35 1.10
C GLN A 241 -16.25 -37.87 1.84
N VAL A 242 -15.11 -37.80 1.16
CA VAL A 242 -13.81 -37.47 1.75
C VAL A 242 -13.13 -36.25 1.11
N MET A 243 -13.73 -35.66 0.08
CA MET A 243 -13.25 -34.43 -0.55
C MET A 243 -13.53 -33.21 0.34
N THR A 244 -12.71 -32.17 0.18
CA THR A 244 -13.07 -30.83 0.64
C THR A 244 -14.14 -30.27 -0.28
N LYS A 245 -15.34 -30.01 0.25
CA LYS A 245 -16.47 -29.46 -0.51
C LYS A 245 -16.28 -27.97 -0.78
N ASN A 246 -16.86 -27.47 -1.87
CA ASN A 246 -16.84 -26.04 -2.25
C ASN A 246 -15.41 -25.46 -2.28
N PRO A 247 -14.55 -25.93 -3.19
CA PRO A 247 -13.15 -25.50 -3.24
C PRO A 247 -13.07 -24.00 -3.55
N CYS A 248 -12.05 -23.33 -3.01
CA CYS A 248 -11.78 -21.93 -3.31
C CYS A 248 -11.47 -21.76 -4.80
N CYS A 249 -12.10 -20.76 -5.43
CA CYS A 249 -12.00 -20.50 -6.86
C CYS A 249 -11.67 -19.02 -7.13
N LEU A 250 -10.87 -18.76 -8.16
CA LEU A 250 -10.63 -17.42 -8.70
C LEU A 250 -10.90 -17.38 -10.21
N PRO A 251 -11.30 -16.23 -10.77
CA PRO A 251 -11.41 -16.09 -12.21
C PRO A 251 -10.03 -16.10 -12.89
N SER A 252 -9.98 -16.41 -14.19
CA SER A 252 -8.74 -16.51 -14.96
C SER A 252 -7.89 -15.24 -15.00
N HIS A 253 -8.55 -14.09 -14.89
CA HIS A 253 -7.94 -12.75 -14.93
C HIS A 253 -7.45 -12.27 -13.55
N ALA A 254 -7.75 -13.00 -12.47
CA ALA A 254 -7.17 -12.72 -11.17
C ALA A 254 -5.64 -12.86 -11.25
N ASP A 255 -4.93 -12.17 -10.36
CA ASP A 255 -3.47 -12.18 -10.34
C ASP A 255 -2.93 -13.35 -9.47
N ALA A 256 -1.67 -13.71 -9.71
CA ALA A 256 -0.95 -14.71 -8.92
C ALA A 256 -0.84 -14.31 -7.45
N PHE A 257 -0.79 -13.01 -7.15
CA PHE A 257 -0.77 -12.46 -5.81
C PHE A 257 -2.02 -12.83 -5.01
N GLU A 258 -3.20 -12.61 -5.56
CA GLU A 258 -4.50 -12.91 -4.95
C GLU A 258 -4.62 -14.40 -4.65
N ALA A 259 -4.20 -15.25 -5.60
CA ALA A 259 -4.16 -16.69 -5.38
C ALA A 259 -3.21 -17.09 -4.23
N ALA A 260 -2.01 -16.50 -4.18
CA ALA A 260 -1.05 -16.72 -3.10
C ALA A 260 -1.61 -16.30 -1.73
N MET A 261 -2.29 -15.16 -1.67
CA MET A 261 -2.90 -14.65 -0.44
C MET A 261 -4.00 -15.59 0.08
N LEU A 262 -4.89 -16.07 -0.80
CA LEU A 262 -5.94 -17.02 -0.42
C LEU A 262 -5.37 -18.36 0.06
N MET A 263 -4.35 -18.87 -0.63
CA MET A 263 -3.63 -20.08 -0.20
C MET A 263 -3.01 -19.92 1.20
N ALA A 264 -2.36 -18.78 1.45
CA ALA A 264 -1.73 -18.47 2.73
C ALA A 264 -2.77 -18.32 3.86
N GLU A 265 -3.84 -17.56 3.62
CA GLU A 265 -4.88 -17.25 4.60
C GLU A 265 -5.67 -18.48 5.04
N HIS A 266 -6.02 -19.36 4.10
CA HIS A 266 -6.84 -20.55 4.35
C HIS A 266 -6.02 -21.85 4.47
N HIS A 267 -4.69 -21.76 4.43
CA HIS A 267 -3.77 -22.88 4.62
C HIS A 267 -3.95 -24.06 3.64
N PHE A 268 -4.30 -23.76 2.40
CA PHE A 268 -4.33 -24.73 1.29
C PHE A 268 -3.27 -24.38 0.23
N ALA A 269 -2.94 -25.35 -0.63
CA ALA A 269 -1.85 -25.21 -1.62
C ALA A 269 -2.31 -25.34 -3.07
N HIS A 270 -3.62 -25.46 -3.32
CA HIS A 270 -4.22 -25.59 -4.65
C HIS A 270 -5.48 -24.74 -4.74
N LEU A 271 -5.64 -24.03 -5.84
CA LEU A 271 -6.78 -23.14 -6.12
C LEU A 271 -7.37 -23.45 -7.49
N CYS A 272 -8.70 -23.47 -7.58
CA CYS A 272 -9.41 -23.70 -8.83
C CYS A 272 -9.51 -22.41 -9.64
N VAL A 273 -9.19 -22.45 -10.93
CA VAL A 273 -9.38 -21.32 -11.84
C VAL A 273 -10.65 -21.57 -12.65
N ILE A 274 -11.57 -20.62 -12.62
CA ILE A 274 -12.88 -20.71 -13.27
C ILE A 274 -13.07 -19.62 -14.34
N ASP A 275 -13.95 -19.89 -15.31
CA ASP A 275 -14.46 -18.88 -16.25
C ASP A 275 -15.68 -18.11 -15.67
N ASP A 276 -16.23 -17.20 -16.47
CA ASP A 276 -17.40 -16.40 -16.09
C ASP A 276 -18.67 -17.25 -15.86
N ASP A 277 -18.74 -18.45 -16.44
CA ASP A 277 -19.82 -19.44 -16.22
C ASP A 277 -19.57 -20.33 -14.98
N ARG A 278 -18.50 -20.06 -14.20
CA ARG A 278 -18.01 -20.87 -13.08
C ARG A 278 -17.50 -22.27 -13.46
N LYS A 279 -17.21 -22.52 -14.73
CA LYS A 279 -16.65 -23.81 -15.16
C LYS A 279 -15.17 -23.85 -14.87
N LEU A 280 -14.68 -25.01 -14.45
CA LEU A 280 -13.27 -25.22 -14.17
C LEU A 280 -12.45 -25.19 -15.47
N ILE A 281 -11.55 -24.22 -15.57
CA ILE A 281 -10.62 -24.09 -16.69
C ILE A 281 -9.19 -24.50 -16.33
N GLY A 282 -8.82 -24.46 -15.05
CA GLY A 282 -7.47 -24.82 -14.60
C GLY A 282 -7.35 -25.01 -13.09
N VAL A 283 -6.18 -25.46 -12.65
CA VAL A 283 -5.79 -25.53 -11.23
C VAL A 283 -4.40 -24.93 -11.10
N VAL A 284 -4.22 -24.04 -10.12
CA VAL A 284 -2.93 -23.44 -9.79
C VAL A 284 -2.50 -23.93 -8.42
N SER A 285 -1.28 -24.44 -8.31
CA SER A 285 -0.68 -24.82 -7.04
C SER A 285 0.29 -23.76 -6.52
N GLU A 286 0.59 -23.79 -5.22
CA GLU A 286 1.67 -22.99 -4.60
C GLU A 286 2.98 -23.12 -5.40
N ARG A 287 3.33 -24.33 -5.86
CA ARG A 287 4.55 -24.56 -6.65
C ARG A 287 4.51 -23.84 -7.99
N ASP A 288 3.35 -23.68 -8.60
CA ASP A 288 3.23 -22.99 -9.88
C ASP A 288 3.45 -21.48 -9.69
N LEU A 289 2.92 -20.89 -8.61
CA LEU A 289 3.12 -19.48 -8.25
C LEU A 289 4.59 -19.15 -7.92
N PHE A 290 5.26 -20.03 -7.17
CA PHE A 290 6.59 -19.74 -6.59
C PHE A 290 7.76 -20.50 -7.24
N SER A 291 7.54 -21.15 -8.39
CA SER A 291 8.54 -21.97 -9.08
C SER A 291 9.84 -21.26 -9.45
N LEU A 292 9.89 -19.92 -9.43
CA LEU A 292 11.09 -19.13 -9.75
C LEU A 292 11.43 -17.98 -8.77
N GLN A 293 10.64 -17.75 -7.72
CA GLN A 293 10.93 -16.73 -6.70
C GLN A 293 10.97 -17.38 -5.31
N ARG A 294 12.09 -17.20 -4.60
CA ARG A 294 12.35 -17.72 -3.23
C ARG A 294 11.54 -16.99 -2.15
N VAL A 295 10.27 -16.70 -2.42
CA VAL A 295 9.34 -16.03 -1.49
C VAL A 295 8.39 -17.11 -0.98
N ASP A 296 8.71 -17.65 0.19
CA ASP A 296 8.05 -18.83 0.78
C ASP A 296 6.82 -18.45 1.61
N LEU A 297 5.97 -17.54 1.10
CA LEU A 297 4.84 -16.96 1.83
C LEU A 297 3.88 -18.01 2.36
N VAL A 298 3.44 -18.92 1.48
CA VAL A 298 2.42 -19.93 1.81
C VAL A 298 2.97 -20.93 2.82
N ASN A 299 4.22 -21.38 2.66
CA ASN A 299 4.87 -22.24 3.66
C ASN A 299 5.09 -21.52 4.99
N LEU A 300 5.45 -20.24 5.00
CA LEU A 300 5.61 -19.45 6.22
C LEU A 300 4.26 -19.33 6.94
N ALA A 301 3.20 -18.92 6.25
CA ALA A 301 1.84 -18.86 6.79
C ALA A 301 1.38 -20.23 7.33
N ARG A 302 1.66 -21.32 6.61
CA ARG A 302 1.36 -22.69 7.04
C ARG A 302 2.15 -23.09 8.29
N THR A 303 3.42 -22.71 8.37
CA THR A 303 4.28 -23.02 9.52
C THR A 303 3.81 -22.26 10.76
N ILE A 304 3.41 -21.00 10.61
CA ILE A 304 2.75 -20.22 11.66
C ILE A 304 1.44 -20.92 12.07
N GLY A 305 0.52 -21.15 11.14
CA GLY A 305 -0.81 -21.70 11.43
C GLY A 305 -0.82 -23.13 12.02
N THR A 306 0.28 -23.88 11.88
CA THR A 306 0.39 -25.24 12.44
C THR A 306 1.33 -25.34 13.65
N ALA A 307 1.97 -24.24 14.07
CA ALA A 307 2.95 -24.23 15.16
C ALA A 307 2.36 -24.76 16.47
N THR A 308 2.97 -25.75 17.12
CA THR A 308 2.43 -26.34 18.37
C THR A 308 2.85 -25.61 19.63
N HIS A 309 3.81 -24.68 19.53
CA HIS A 309 4.40 -23.96 20.66
C HIS A 309 4.60 -22.48 20.32
N LEU A 310 4.38 -21.61 21.32
CA LEU A 310 4.57 -20.17 21.19
C LEU A 310 5.99 -19.79 20.74
N ARG A 311 7.01 -20.48 21.28
CA ARG A 311 8.42 -20.23 20.93
C ARG A 311 8.69 -20.34 19.42
N THR A 312 7.97 -21.22 18.72
CA THR A 312 8.07 -21.34 17.26
C THR A 312 7.55 -20.06 16.59
N LEU A 313 6.40 -19.54 17.02
CA LEU A 313 5.83 -18.28 16.51
C LEU A 313 6.79 -17.11 16.74
N VAL A 314 7.38 -17.01 17.94
CA VAL A 314 8.40 -15.99 18.27
C VAL A 314 9.60 -16.08 17.32
N SER A 315 10.09 -17.28 17.02
CA SER A 315 11.23 -17.45 16.09
C SER A 315 10.90 -17.08 14.63
N LEU A 316 9.66 -17.31 14.20
CA LEU A 316 9.21 -17.05 12.82
C LEU A 316 9.10 -15.56 12.51
N ARG A 317 9.08 -14.68 13.52
CA ARG A 317 9.09 -13.22 13.31
C ARG A 317 10.26 -12.77 12.44
N THR A 318 11.44 -13.35 12.66
CA THR A 318 12.63 -13.03 11.87
C THR A 318 12.49 -13.49 10.41
N ASP A 319 11.78 -14.59 10.17
CA ASP A 319 11.48 -15.07 8.81
C ASP A 319 10.48 -14.15 8.10
N VAL A 320 9.47 -13.62 8.82
CA VAL A 320 8.54 -12.59 8.29
C VAL A 320 9.29 -11.32 7.89
N SER A 321 10.17 -10.80 8.75
CA SER A 321 10.99 -9.62 8.41
C SER A 321 11.87 -9.88 7.19
N ARG A 322 12.55 -11.04 7.12
CA ARG A 322 13.39 -11.41 5.97
C ARG A 322 12.60 -11.53 4.67
N LEU A 323 11.37 -12.06 4.74
CA LEU A 323 10.47 -12.14 3.60
C LEU A 323 10.12 -10.73 3.10
N VAL A 324 9.71 -9.83 3.99
CA VAL A 324 9.37 -8.44 3.66
C VAL A 324 10.57 -7.71 3.06
N ASP A 325 11.76 -7.85 3.66
CA ASP A 325 12.98 -7.23 3.16
C ASP A 325 13.34 -7.71 1.75
N ALA A 326 13.22 -9.02 1.49
CA ALA A 326 13.46 -9.59 0.16
C ALA A 326 12.46 -9.04 -0.87
N MET A 327 11.18 -8.94 -0.52
CA MET A 327 10.16 -8.39 -1.41
C MET A 327 10.42 -6.93 -1.75
N LEU A 328 10.73 -6.10 -0.75
CA LEU A 328 11.06 -4.69 -0.96
C LEU A 328 12.32 -4.52 -1.81
N ALA A 329 13.37 -5.33 -1.56
CA ALA A 329 14.60 -5.31 -2.34
C ALA A 329 14.40 -5.71 -3.81
N HIS A 330 13.39 -6.52 -4.10
CA HIS A 330 13.00 -6.91 -5.46
C HIS A 330 11.94 -5.99 -6.09
N GLY A 331 11.60 -4.87 -5.43
CA GLY A 331 10.69 -3.86 -5.98
C GLY A 331 9.22 -4.27 -5.96
N ALA A 332 8.82 -5.17 -5.06
CA ALA A 332 7.42 -5.52 -4.87
C ALA A 332 6.58 -4.29 -4.51
N ASP A 333 5.31 -4.28 -4.94
CA ASP A 333 4.41 -3.18 -4.62
C ASP A 333 4.18 -3.08 -3.10
N SER A 334 4.15 -1.85 -2.59
CA SER A 334 3.99 -1.58 -1.17
C SER A 334 2.64 -2.08 -0.61
N GLY A 335 1.57 -2.05 -1.42
CA GLY A 335 0.27 -2.60 -1.06
C GLY A 335 0.32 -4.12 -0.93
N GLN A 336 1.01 -4.80 -1.85
CA GLN A 336 1.22 -6.24 -1.77
C GLN A 336 1.98 -6.65 -0.49
N VAL A 337 3.06 -5.93 -0.18
CA VAL A 337 3.85 -6.17 1.04
C VAL A 337 3.01 -5.96 2.30
N VAL A 338 2.20 -4.90 2.36
CA VAL A 338 1.29 -4.63 3.50
C VAL A 338 0.25 -5.73 3.67
N LYS A 339 -0.34 -6.21 2.57
CA LYS A 339 -1.33 -7.29 2.61
C LYS A 339 -0.70 -8.59 3.11
N ILE A 340 0.52 -8.91 2.68
CA ILE A 340 1.29 -10.06 3.19
C ILE A 340 1.56 -9.94 4.69
N ILE A 341 2.06 -8.79 5.14
CA ILE A 341 2.35 -8.55 6.56
C ILE A 341 1.07 -8.78 7.38
N THR A 342 -0.04 -8.18 6.94
CA THR A 342 -1.33 -8.32 7.62
C THR A 342 -1.79 -9.77 7.66
N THR A 343 -1.71 -10.52 6.56
CA THR A 343 -2.13 -11.93 6.56
C THR A 343 -1.26 -12.80 7.46
N LEU A 344 0.06 -12.61 7.47
CA LEU A 344 0.95 -13.34 8.38
C LEU A 344 0.68 -12.99 9.85
N ASN A 345 0.36 -11.71 10.13
CA ASN A 345 -0.06 -11.25 11.44
C ASN A 345 -1.37 -11.90 11.87
N ASP A 346 -2.41 -11.87 11.03
CA ASP A 346 -3.71 -12.48 11.30
C ASP A 346 -3.58 -13.98 11.59
N VAL A 347 -2.78 -14.70 10.79
CA VAL A 347 -2.50 -16.13 11.02
C VAL A 347 -1.80 -16.34 12.37
N THR A 348 -0.88 -15.45 12.74
CA THR A 348 -0.22 -15.50 14.05
C THR A 348 -1.22 -15.27 15.18
N VAL A 349 -2.10 -14.27 15.07
CA VAL A 349 -3.14 -13.97 16.06
C VAL A 349 -4.08 -15.14 16.25
N ARG A 350 -4.62 -15.70 15.15
CA ARG A 350 -5.46 -16.90 15.20
C ARG A 350 -4.72 -18.06 15.86
N ARG A 351 -3.45 -18.25 15.54
CA ARG A 351 -2.70 -19.36 16.12
C ARG A 351 -2.46 -19.22 17.62
N VAL A 352 -2.14 -18.01 18.10
CA VAL A 352 -2.00 -17.75 19.54
C VAL A 352 -3.32 -18.01 20.25
N LEU A 353 -4.46 -17.59 19.68
CA LEU A 353 -5.79 -17.89 20.21
C LEU A 353 -6.03 -19.40 20.31
N GLU A 354 -5.82 -20.14 19.23
CA GLU A 354 -5.99 -21.61 19.20
C GLU A 354 -5.09 -22.33 20.22
N LEU A 355 -3.83 -21.91 20.36
CA LEU A 355 -2.91 -22.47 21.34
C LEU A 355 -3.38 -22.24 22.78
N ASN A 356 -3.98 -21.09 23.06
CA ASN A 356 -4.54 -20.78 24.38
C ASN A 356 -5.85 -21.53 24.63
N ILE A 357 -6.74 -21.62 23.63
CA ILE A 357 -8.00 -22.38 23.72
C ILE A 357 -7.70 -23.85 24.00
N LYS A 358 -6.70 -24.44 23.32
CA LYS A 358 -6.29 -25.83 23.58
C LYS A 358 -5.79 -26.07 25.01
N LYS A 359 -5.18 -25.06 25.66
CA LYS A 359 -4.65 -25.17 27.03
C LYS A 359 -5.72 -24.93 28.08
N ASN A 360 -6.54 -23.89 27.90
CA ASN A 360 -7.54 -23.45 28.86
C ASN A 360 -8.67 -22.73 28.12
N ASP A 361 -9.59 -23.51 27.55
CA ASP A 361 -10.77 -23.01 26.87
C ASP A 361 -11.71 -22.30 27.88
N PRO A 362 -12.06 -21.02 27.68
CA PRO A 362 -13.04 -20.33 28.53
C PRO A 362 -14.44 -20.95 28.47
N GLY A 363 -14.73 -21.80 27.48
CA GLY A 363 -16.01 -22.50 27.32
C GLY A 363 -17.16 -21.60 26.90
N ILE A 364 -16.85 -20.40 26.39
CA ILE A 364 -17.81 -19.40 25.93
C ILE A 364 -17.44 -19.02 24.50
N PRO A 365 -18.37 -19.13 23.52
CA PRO A 365 -18.14 -18.61 22.18
C PRO A 365 -17.91 -17.09 22.22
N PHE A 366 -16.86 -16.62 21.55
CA PHE A 366 -16.53 -15.20 21.46
C PHE A 366 -15.93 -14.89 20.09
N THR A 367 -15.98 -13.63 19.71
CA THR A 367 -15.35 -13.06 18.52
C THR A 367 -14.17 -12.22 18.95
N TRP A 368 -12.97 -12.53 18.44
CA TRP A 368 -11.80 -11.66 18.60
C TRP A 368 -11.85 -10.56 17.54
N LEU A 369 -12.07 -9.34 18.02
CA LEU A 369 -12.14 -8.14 17.19
C LEU A 369 -10.78 -7.50 17.09
N THR A 370 -10.50 -6.89 15.94
CA THR A 370 -9.38 -5.99 15.75
C THR A 370 -9.83 -4.66 15.21
N PHE A 371 -9.07 -3.62 15.53
CA PHE A 371 -9.40 -2.23 15.25
C PHE A 371 -8.25 -1.54 14.52
N GLY A 372 -8.49 -0.31 14.07
CA GLY A 372 -7.41 0.53 13.54
C GLY A 372 -6.72 -0.09 12.32
N SER A 373 -5.39 -0.03 12.24
CA SER A 373 -4.67 -0.56 11.08
C SER A 373 -4.81 -2.07 10.91
N GLU A 374 -5.01 -2.82 11.99
CA GLU A 374 -5.26 -4.26 11.92
C GLU A 374 -6.67 -4.57 11.40
N GLY A 375 -7.66 -3.81 11.86
CA GLY A 375 -9.03 -3.88 11.34
C GLY A 375 -9.11 -3.50 9.86
N ARG A 376 -8.36 -2.48 9.42
CA ARG A 376 -8.28 -2.03 8.01
C ARG A 376 -7.39 -2.89 7.11
N GLN A 377 -6.65 -3.85 7.66
CA GLN A 377 -5.67 -4.64 6.92
C GLN A 377 -4.53 -3.80 6.30
N GLU A 378 -4.05 -2.81 7.06
CA GLU A 378 -3.02 -1.83 6.67
C GLU A 378 -1.79 -1.92 7.59
N GLN A 379 -1.52 -3.09 8.16
CA GLN A 379 -0.42 -3.28 9.11
C GLN A 379 0.95 -3.24 8.45
N THR A 380 1.94 -2.93 9.27
CA THR A 380 3.35 -2.87 8.89
C THR A 380 4.20 -3.59 9.92
N LEU A 381 5.50 -3.73 9.67
CA LEU A 381 6.44 -4.37 10.61
C LEU A 381 6.41 -3.75 12.03
N LEU A 382 6.15 -2.44 12.12
CA LEU A 382 5.82 -1.76 13.37
C LEU A 382 4.30 -1.77 13.58
N THR A 383 3.80 -2.65 14.44
CA THR A 383 2.39 -2.72 14.83
C THR A 383 2.21 -2.82 16.34
N ASP A 384 1.21 -2.10 16.83
CA ASP A 384 0.61 -2.26 18.13
C ASP A 384 -0.55 -3.26 18.09
N GLN A 385 -0.99 -3.70 19.27
CA GLN A 385 -2.20 -4.51 19.47
C GLN A 385 -3.42 -3.60 19.64
N ASP A 386 -4.33 -3.60 18.67
CA ASP A 386 -5.62 -2.92 18.77
C ASP A 386 -6.73 -3.96 18.66
N ASN A 387 -7.12 -4.58 19.78
CA ASN A 387 -8.08 -5.69 19.78
C ASN A 387 -9.12 -5.62 20.90
N GLY A 388 -10.18 -6.41 20.74
CA GLY A 388 -11.32 -6.49 21.65
C GLY A 388 -12.03 -7.84 21.55
N ILE A 389 -13.03 -8.04 22.40
CA ILE A 389 -13.89 -9.23 22.41
C ILE A 389 -15.35 -8.81 22.30
N LEU A 390 -16.06 -9.52 21.42
CA LEU A 390 -17.51 -9.50 21.30
C LEU A 390 -18.04 -10.89 21.66
N PHE A 391 -18.97 -10.98 22.61
CA PHE A 391 -19.61 -12.23 22.99
C PHE A 391 -21.14 -12.10 23.03
N GLN A 392 -21.83 -13.23 22.97
CA GLN A 392 -23.25 -13.30 23.32
C GLN A 392 -23.37 -13.88 24.72
N THR A 393 -24.21 -13.26 25.56
CA THR A 393 -24.38 -13.71 26.96
C THR A 393 -25.15 -15.04 26.97
N PRO A 394 -24.54 -16.16 27.41
CA PRO A 394 -25.23 -17.44 27.49
C PRO A 394 -26.41 -17.40 28.45
N GLU A 395 -27.41 -18.24 28.20
CA GLU A 395 -28.56 -18.37 29.10
C GLU A 395 -28.11 -18.75 30.52
N GLY A 396 -28.63 -18.04 31.53
CA GLY A 396 -28.28 -18.26 32.93
C GLY A 396 -26.97 -17.61 33.40
N MET A 397 -26.26 -16.86 32.54
CA MET A 397 -25.10 -16.06 32.92
C MET A 397 -25.38 -14.54 32.80
N THR A 398 -24.65 -13.73 33.55
CA THR A 398 -24.55 -12.28 33.32
C THR A 398 -23.36 -11.94 32.43
N ALA A 399 -23.38 -10.76 31.79
CA ALA A 399 -22.25 -10.27 31.00
C ALA A 399 -20.96 -10.17 31.85
N GLU A 400 -21.08 -9.77 33.12
CA GLU A 400 -19.98 -9.75 34.08
C GLU A 400 -19.38 -11.13 34.31
N GLN A 401 -20.20 -12.16 34.51
CA GLN A 401 -19.73 -13.54 34.72
C GLN A 401 -19.04 -14.11 33.48
N VAL A 402 -19.51 -13.74 32.28
CA VAL A 402 -18.84 -14.09 31.02
C VAL A 402 -17.47 -13.39 30.94
N ARG A 403 -17.43 -12.09 31.23
CA ARG A 403 -16.22 -11.28 31.22
C ARG A 403 -15.18 -11.78 32.24
N GLU A 404 -15.59 -12.22 33.43
CA GLU A 404 -14.71 -12.82 34.45
C GLU A 404 -13.98 -14.07 33.93
N LYS A 405 -14.61 -14.86 33.05
CA LYS A 405 -13.99 -16.02 32.40
C LYS A 405 -13.10 -15.64 31.22
N LEU A 406 -13.49 -14.64 30.43
CA LEU A 406 -12.78 -14.24 29.21
C LEU A 406 -11.56 -13.36 29.48
N LEU A 407 -11.57 -12.51 30.52
CA LEU A 407 -10.47 -11.57 30.78
C LEU A 407 -9.12 -12.24 31.10
N PRO A 408 -9.04 -13.30 31.93
CA PRO A 408 -7.78 -14.01 32.16
C PRO A 408 -7.23 -14.63 30.87
N PHE A 409 -8.11 -15.20 30.04
CA PHE A 409 -7.76 -15.72 28.72
C PHE A 409 -7.24 -14.61 27.80
N ALA A 410 -7.96 -13.50 27.70
CA ALA A 410 -7.60 -12.36 26.86
C ALA A 410 -6.26 -11.75 27.27
N ARG A 411 -6.01 -11.59 28.58
CA ARG A 411 -4.72 -11.13 29.11
C ARG A 411 -3.58 -12.06 28.69
N LYS A 412 -3.78 -13.36 28.86
CA LYS A 412 -2.77 -14.35 28.46
C LYS A 412 -2.46 -14.29 26.96
N VAL A 413 -3.50 -14.13 26.12
CA VAL A 413 -3.34 -13.96 24.67
C VAL A 413 -2.60 -12.66 24.34
N ASN A 414 -2.97 -11.52 24.94
CA ASN A 414 -2.29 -10.25 24.70
C ASN A 414 -0.81 -10.30 25.11
N ASP A 415 -0.47 -10.95 26.22
CA ASP A 415 0.91 -11.15 26.67
C ASP A 415 1.70 -12.05 25.69
N GLU A 416 1.11 -13.16 25.24
CA GLU A 416 1.75 -14.07 24.27
C GLU A 416 1.90 -13.41 22.87
N LEU A 417 0.97 -12.55 22.45
CA LEU A 417 1.13 -11.72 21.26
C LEU A 417 2.27 -10.71 21.42
N ALA A 418 2.46 -10.14 22.62
CA ALA A 418 3.59 -9.27 22.88
C ALA A 418 4.93 -10.02 22.76
N GLU A 419 5.00 -11.27 23.22
CA GLU A 419 6.16 -12.14 23.00
C GLU A 419 6.40 -12.42 21.51
N CYS A 420 5.33 -12.56 20.70
CA CYS A 420 5.42 -12.69 19.24
C CYS A 420 5.79 -11.38 18.51
N GLY A 421 5.92 -10.26 19.21
CA GLY A 421 6.37 -8.99 18.65
C GLY A 421 5.28 -7.96 18.38
N PHE A 422 4.04 -8.22 18.79
CA PHE A 422 2.94 -7.25 18.72
C PHE A 422 2.96 -6.36 19.96
N THR A 423 3.44 -5.13 19.84
CA THR A 423 3.63 -4.25 21.01
C THR A 423 2.31 -3.97 21.73
N LEU A 424 2.31 -4.04 23.07
CA LEU A 424 1.16 -3.66 23.87
C LEU A 424 0.76 -2.21 23.58
N CYS A 425 -0.53 -1.97 23.35
CA CYS A 425 -1.02 -0.63 23.02
C CYS A 425 -0.97 0.29 24.24
N LYS A 426 -0.27 1.43 24.10
CA LYS A 426 -0.16 2.46 25.15
C LYS A 426 -1.52 3.05 25.55
N GLY A 427 -2.49 3.02 24.63
CA GLY A 427 -3.88 3.44 24.87
C GLY A 427 -4.76 2.40 25.57
N ASN A 428 -4.21 1.23 25.89
CA ASN A 428 -4.93 0.08 26.47
C ASN A 428 -6.13 -0.38 25.62
N ILE A 429 -5.97 -0.34 24.28
CA ILE A 429 -6.95 -0.83 23.31
C ILE A 429 -6.73 -2.32 23.08
N MET A 430 -6.98 -3.12 24.12
CA MET A 430 -6.70 -4.56 24.09
C MET A 430 -7.88 -5.33 24.69
N ALA A 431 -8.08 -6.57 24.25
CA ALA A 431 -9.14 -7.47 24.71
C ALA A 431 -9.09 -7.75 26.22
N SER A 432 -7.92 -7.64 26.83
CA SER A 432 -7.72 -7.71 28.28
C SER A 432 -8.26 -6.50 29.06
N ASN A 433 -8.67 -5.43 28.38
CA ASN A 433 -9.37 -4.30 28.96
C ASN A 433 -10.86 -4.63 29.11
N PRO A 434 -11.44 -4.61 30.33
CA PRO A 434 -12.87 -4.87 30.55
C PRO A 434 -13.82 -4.00 29.71
N LYS A 435 -13.38 -2.80 29.31
CA LYS A 435 -14.16 -1.90 28.45
C LYS A 435 -14.23 -2.32 26.98
N LEU A 436 -13.43 -3.31 26.60
CA LEU A 436 -13.33 -3.87 25.24
C LEU A 436 -13.63 -5.36 25.22
N CYS A 437 -14.09 -5.93 26.33
CA CYS A 437 -14.62 -7.29 26.43
C CYS A 437 -16.10 -7.17 26.79
N LEU A 438 -16.92 -6.97 25.76
CA LEU A 438 -18.31 -6.58 25.88
C LEU A 438 -19.23 -7.57 25.15
N SER A 439 -20.44 -7.69 25.68
CA SER A 439 -21.52 -8.39 24.97
C SER A 439 -21.97 -7.61 23.73
N ASP A 440 -22.64 -8.28 22.81
CA ASP A 440 -23.31 -7.67 21.66
C ASP A 440 -24.21 -6.48 22.03
N LYS A 441 -24.99 -6.61 23.10
CA LYS A 441 -25.82 -5.54 23.64
C LYS A 441 -24.99 -4.37 24.17
N GLU A 442 -23.94 -4.65 24.92
CA GLU A 442 -23.08 -3.59 25.49
C GLU A 442 -22.32 -2.82 24.40
N TRP A 443 -21.86 -3.51 23.36
CA TRP A 443 -21.30 -2.87 22.16
C TRP A 443 -22.35 -1.99 21.47
N ASP A 444 -23.57 -2.51 21.23
CA ASP A 444 -24.64 -1.74 20.61
C ASP A 444 -24.99 -0.48 21.43
N ASP A 445 -25.19 -0.62 22.74
CA ASP A 445 -25.45 0.48 23.67
C ASP A 445 -24.30 1.50 23.70
N TRP A 446 -23.05 1.03 23.60
CA TRP A 446 -21.88 1.90 23.53
C TRP A 446 -21.88 2.72 22.24
N PHE A 447 -22.16 2.11 21.09
CA PHE A 447 -22.27 2.83 19.82
C PHE A 447 -23.46 3.78 19.77
N ILE A 448 -24.61 3.41 20.35
CA ILE A 448 -25.76 4.32 20.50
C ILE A 448 -25.33 5.58 21.25
N ARG A 449 -24.75 5.43 22.45
CA ARG A 449 -24.29 6.58 23.23
C ARG A 449 -23.23 7.38 22.48
N PHE A 450 -22.32 6.71 21.79
CA PHE A 450 -21.26 7.36 21.04
C PHE A 450 -21.80 8.20 19.86
N ILE A 451 -22.73 7.65 19.09
CA ILE A 451 -23.31 8.31 17.91
C ILE A 451 -24.29 9.41 18.32
N ASP A 452 -25.05 9.21 19.41
CA ASP A 452 -26.11 10.14 19.82
C ASP A 452 -25.61 11.25 20.77
N ALA A 453 -24.65 10.97 21.66
CA ALA A 453 -24.24 11.93 22.71
C ALA A 453 -23.47 13.15 22.19
N SER A 454 -23.00 13.16 20.93
CA SER A 454 -22.53 14.36 20.23
C SER A 454 -21.49 15.23 21.00
N THR A 455 -20.49 14.63 21.67
CA THR A 455 -19.40 15.38 22.32
C THR A 455 -18.01 15.19 21.65
N PRO A 456 -17.22 16.26 21.44
CA PRO A 456 -15.91 16.21 20.77
C PRO A 456 -14.86 15.29 21.42
N GLN A 457 -14.81 15.26 22.76
CA GLN A 457 -13.81 14.48 23.51
C GLN A 457 -13.95 12.96 23.29
N ASN A 458 -15.17 12.48 23.09
CA ASN A 458 -15.45 11.06 22.86
C ASN A 458 -15.15 10.62 21.42
N LEU A 459 -14.97 11.54 20.45
CA LEU A 459 -14.79 11.22 19.03
C LEU A 459 -13.37 10.80 18.64
N VAL A 460 -12.34 11.43 19.25
CA VAL A 460 -10.93 11.20 18.88
C VAL A 460 -10.51 9.74 19.12
N TYR A 461 -10.83 9.20 20.30
CA TYR A 461 -10.46 7.83 20.69
C TYR A 461 -11.40 6.77 20.11
N SER A 462 -12.64 7.12 19.81
CA SER A 462 -13.68 6.13 19.48
C SER A 462 -13.79 5.83 17.99
N SER A 463 -13.26 6.70 17.12
CA SER A 463 -13.31 6.50 15.67
C SER A 463 -12.50 5.28 15.20
N ILE A 464 -11.54 4.80 16.00
CA ILE A 464 -10.77 3.59 15.71
C ILE A 464 -11.65 2.33 15.68
N PHE A 465 -12.71 2.30 16.51
CA PHE A 465 -13.63 1.16 16.59
C PHE A 465 -14.57 1.08 15.38
N LEU A 466 -14.67 2.15 14.58
CA LEU A 466 -15.40 2.13 13.31
C LEU A 466 -14.63 1.42 12.19
N ASP A 467 -13.37 1.05 12.44
CA ASP A 467 -12.57 0.17 11.59
C ASP A 467 -12.41 -1.19 12.28
N MET A 468 -13.52 -1.86 12.55
CA MET A 468 -13.52 -3.16 13.22
C MET A 468 -13.57 -4.32 12.22
N ARG A 469 -12.88 -5.41 12.55
CA ARG A 469 -12.91 -6.68 11.80
C ARG A 469 -12.81 -7.87 12.76
N ALA A 470 -13.46 -8.98 12.42
CA ALA A 470 -13.28 -10.24 13.15
C ALA A 470 -12.05 -10.99 12.63
N ILE A 471 -11.19 -11.46 13.54
CA ILE A 471 -10.06 -12.35 13.21
C ILE A 471 -10.35 -13.80 13.58
N TYR A 472 -11.12 -14.03 14.64
CA TYR A 472 -11.43 -15.36 15.17
C TYR A 472 -12.84 -15.38 15.76
N GLY A 473 -13.51 -16.52 15.69
CA GLY A 473 -14.85 -16.72 16.25
C GLY A 473 -16.01 -16.43 15.27
N PRO A 474 -17.26 -16.51 15.75
CA PRO A 474 -18.46 -16.24 14.95
C PRO A 474 -18.47 -14.82 14.38
N THR A 475 -18.84 -14.63 13.12
CA THR A 475 -18.80 -13.31 12.47
C THR A 475 -20.18 -12.65 12.37
N GLU A 476 -21.24 -13.44 12.45
CA GLU A 476 -22.63 -12.98 12.34
C GLU A 476 -22.97 -11.88 13.36
N PRO A 477 -22.59 -12.00 14.66
CA PRO A 477 -22.89 -10.95 15.64
C PRO A 477 -22.21 -9.61 15.31
N LEU A 478 -21.02 -9.65 14.72
CA LEU A 478 -20.29 -8.46 14.30
C LEU A 478 -20.96 -7.81 13.08
N ASN A 479 -21.36 -8.62 12.09
CA ASN A 479 -22.03 -8.13 10.89
C ASN A 479 -23.35 -7.42 11.24
N ASP A 480 -24.14 -8.01 12.13
CA ASP A 480 -25.39 -7.41 12.62
C ASP A 480 -25.15 -6.08 13.36
N LEU A 481 -24.07 -6.00 14.14
CA LEU A 481 -23.67 -4.78 14.84
C LEU A 481 -23.25 -3.69 13.85
N LEU A 482 -22.42 -4.04 12.86
CA LEU A 482 -21.93 -3.12 11.84
C LEU A 482 -23.07 -2.53 10.99
N ASP A 483 -24.05 -3.34 10.59
CA ASP A 483 -25.22 -2.86 9.83
C ASP A 483 -26.04 -1.83 10.64
N LYS A 484 -26.25 -2.09 11.93
CA LYS A 484 -26.92 -1.14 12.85
C LYS A 484 -26.13 0.16 12.97
N ILE A 485 -24.81 0.08 13.17
CA ILE A 485 -23.92 1.25 13.27
C ILE A 485 -24.00 2.09 11.99
N LEU A 486 -23.83 1.47 10.82
CA LEU A 486 -23.87 2.15 9.53
C LEU A 486 -25.22 2.81 9.29
N THR A 487 -26.32 2.10 9.57
CA THR A 487 -27.68 2.64 9.44
C THR A 487 -27.88 3.87 10.32
N ARG A 488 -27.36 3.87 11.56
CA ARG A 488 -27.43 5.02 12.47
C ARG A 488 -26.59 6.18 11.97
N ILE A 489 -25.33 5.94 11.59
CA ILE A 489 -24.43 7.00 11.10
C ILE A 489 -25.00 7.67 9.86
N ARG A 490 -25.54 6.91 8.89
CA ARG A 490 -26.16 7.45 7.67
C ARG A 490 -27.30 8.42 7.96
N LYS A 491 -28.06 8.18 9.03
CA LYS A 491 -29.21 9.02 9.43
C LYS A 491 -28.83 10.21 10.32
N ASN A 492 -27.62 10.24 10.86
CA ASN A 492 -27.18 11.24 11.83
C ASN A 492 -26.19 12.25 11.20
N ALA A 493 -26.73 13.27 10.53
CA ALA A 493 -25.93 14.30 9.86
C ALA A 493 -25.05 15.11 10.85
N LEU A 494 -25.51 15.31 12.09
CA LEU A 494 -24.73 15.99 13.12
C LEU A 494 -23.48 15.17 13.47
N PHE A 495 -23.65 13.88 13.72
CA PHE A 495 -22.53 12.97 14.00
C PHE A 495 -21.54 12.92 12.83
N GLN A 496 -22.03 12.85 11.59
CA GLN A 496 -21.16 12.90 10.40
C GLN A 496 -20.34 14.20 10.36
N LYS A 497 -20.97 15.36 10.60
CA LYS A 497 -20.28 16.66 10.66
C LYS A 497 -19.24 16.70 11.78
N MET A 498 -19.55 16.14 12.95
CA MET A 498 -18.59 16.07 14.05
C MET A 498 -17.41 15.14 13.76
N LEU A 499 -17.66 13.99 13.13
CA LEU A 499 -16.61 13.07 12.69
C LEU A 499 -15.71 13.73 11.63
N ALA A 500 -16.31 14.47 10.69
CA ALA A 500 -15.60 15.27 9.70
C ALA A 500 -14.73 16.35 10.38
N GLY A 501 -15.28 17.07 11.36
CA GLY A 501 -14.55 18.07 12.15
C GLY A 501 -13.37 17.47 12.91
N ASN A 502 -13.53 16.25 13.44
CA ASN A 502 -12.43 15.52 14.09
C ASN A 502 -11.32 15.13 13.11
N ALA A 503 -11.70 14.56 11.96
CA ALA A 503 -10.78 14.18 10.89
C ALA A 503 -9.98 15.39 10.36
N PHE A 504 -10.60 16.57 10.33
CA PHE A 504 -9.96 17.81 9.87
C PHE A 504 -8.89 18.36 10.84
N GLN A 505 -8.90 17.95 12.11
CA GLN A 505 -7.86 18.35 13.07
C GLN A 505 -6.50 17.74 12.74
N ARG A 506 -6.47 16.55 12.11
CA ARG A 506 -5.23 15.87 11.72
C ARG A 506 -4.77 16.38 10.37
N LYS A 507 -4.10 17.53 10.35
CA LYS A 507 -3.62 18.11 9.09
C LYS A 507 -2.35 17.40 8.58
N PRO A 508 -2.22 17.19 7.26
CA PRO A 508 -0.97 16.73 6.67
C PRO A 508 0.15 17.74 6.95
N PRO A 509 1.41 17.30 7.00
CA PRO A 509 2.51 18.10 7.51
C PRO A 509 3.05 19.06 6.43
N LEU A 510 2.17 19.92 5.94
CA LEU A 510 2.48 20.98 4.98
C LEU A 510 2.12 22.35 5.57
N THR A 511 2.93 23.35 5.23
CA THR A 511 2.63 24.77 5.46
C THR A 511 1.78 25.33 4.33
N MET A 512 1.26 26.55 4.51
CA MET A 512 0.56 27.30 3.46
C MET A 512 1.45 27.50 2.21
N PHE A 513 2.77 27.60 2.41
CA PHE A 513 3.78 27.72 1.36
C PHE A 513 4.32 26.37 0.87
N ARG A 514 3.61 25.26 1.17
CA ARG A 514 3.93 23.90 0.71
C ARG A 514 5.31 23.37 1.17
N ASN A 515 5.87 23.97 2.22
CA ASN A 515 7.03 23.43 2.94
C ASN A 515 6.58 22.39 3.96
N PHE A 516 7.47 21.48 4.36
CA PHE A 516 7.16 20.52 5.41
C PHE A 516 6.93 21.20 6.76
N ARG A 517 5.97 20.67 7.52
CA ARG A 517 5.69 21.07 8.90
C ARG A 517 6.20 19.97 9.82
N TYR A 518 7.34 20.22 10.44
CA TYR A 518 7.98 19.31 11.38
C TYR A 518 7.23 19.19 12.70
N ILE A 519 7.42 18.07 13.39
CA ILE A 519 6.86 17.86 14.74
C ILE A 519 7.49 18.83 15.75
N SER A 520 6.69 19.26 16.74
CA SER A 520 7.09 20.25 17.73
C SER A 520 7.84 19.66 18.93
N GLU A 521 7.70 18.35 19.19
CA GLU A 521 8.31 17.64 20.33
C GLU A 521 9.19 16.48 19.84
N GLY A 522 10.33 16.24 20.50
CA GLY A 522 11.26 15.16 20.17
C GLY A 522 12.30 15.54 19.12
N ASN A 523 12.46 14.69 18.09
CA ASN A 523 13.48 14.83 17.05
C ASN A 523 13.14 16.02 16.13
N LYS A 524 13.70 17.18 16.44
CA LYS A 524 13.54 18.42 15.67
C LYS A 524 13.96 18.13 14.22
N HIS A 525 13.13 18.50 13.25
CA HIS A 525 13.23 18.17 11.79
C HIS A 525 12.64 16.85 11.30
N SER A 526 11.85 16.12 12.11
CA SER A 526 11.17 14.90 11.63
C SER A 526 9.67 15.09 11.26
N LEU A 527 9.18 14.20 10.39
CA LEU A 527 7.78 14.02 10.02
C LEU A 527 7.25 12.68 10.50
N ASP A 528 6.02 12.63 11.00
CA ASP A 528 5.35 11.36 11.33
C ASP A 528 4.52 10.86 10.15
N LEU A 529 5.03 9.84 9.44
CA LEU A 529 4.36 9.27 8.26
C LEU A 529 3.05 8.56 8.60
N LYS A 530 2.88 8.05 9.84
CA LYS A 530 1.64 7.37 10.26
C LYS A 530 0.59 8.41 10.66
N ARG A 531 0.90 9.29 11.61
CA ARG A 531 -0.08 10.21 12.21
C ARG A 531 -0.32 11.47 11.39
N GLN A 532 0.70 12.00 10.70
CA GLN A 532 0.56 13.18 9.86
C GLN A 532 0.44 12.81 8.38
N GLY A 533 1.06 11.72 7.92
CA GLY A 533 1.02 11.31 6.52
C GLY A 533 -0.23 10.53 6.12
N LEU A 534 -0.44 9.34 6.69
CA LEU A 534 -1.50 8.41 6.30
C LEU A 534 -2.85 8.73 6.97
N ALA A 535 -2.84 9.10 8.25
CA ALA A 535 -4.09 9.33 9.00
C ALA A 535 -5.05 10.36 8.35
N PRO A 536 -4.60 11.47 7.73
CA PRO A 536 -5.51 12.39 7.03
C PRO A 536 -6.33 11.71 5.92
N PHE A 537 -5.75 10.76 5.19
CA PHE A 537 -6.47 9.96 4.20
C PHE A 537 -7.47 9.03 4.87
N VAL A 538 -6.99 8.23 5.82
CA VAL A 538 -7.80 7.22 6.53
C VAL A 538 -9.05 7.86 7.13
N GLU A 539 -8.90 8.98 7.83
CA GLU A 539 -10.00 9.61 8.55
C GLU A 539 -11.00 10.28 7.62
N ALA A 540 -10.53 11.00 6.60
CA ALA A 540 -11.41 11.63 5.63
C ALA A 540 -12.20 10.59 4.83
N VAL A 541 -11.53 9.55 4.32
CA VAL A 541 -12.20 8.45 3.59
C VAL A 541 -13.18 7.71 4.49
N ARG A 542 -12.84 7.45 5.76
CA ARG A 542 -13.76 6.82 6.72
C ARG A 542 -15.06 7.61 6.86
N VAL A 543 -14.98 8.94 6.99
CA VAL A 543 -16.19 9.77 7.11
C VAL A 543 -17.10 9.60 5.89
N PHE A 544 -16.54 9.71 4.67
CA PHE A 544 -17.30 9.53 3.44
C PHE A 544 -17.87 8.11 3.32
N ALA A 545 -17.06 7.09 3.64
CA ALA A 545 -17.45 5.69 3.58
C ALA A 545 -18.66 5.40 4.49
N LEU A 546 -18.57 5.78 5.76
CA LEU A 546 -19.64 5.55 6.74
C LEU A 546 -20.91 6.34 6.39
N ALA A 547 -20.78 7.59 5.93
CA ALA A 547 -21.92 8.41 5.50
C ALA A 547 -22.66 7.81 4.28
N ASN A 548 -21.97 7.01 3.46
CA ASN A 548 -22.52 6.39 2.24
C ASN A 548 -22.76 4.88 2.37
N GLY A 549 -22.73 4.35 3.60
CA GLY A 549 -22.99 2.93 3.86
C GLY A 549 -22.00 2.01 3.16
N VAL A 550 -20.71 2.32 3.25
CA VAL A 550 -19.63 1.44 2.82
C VAL A 550 -19.17 0.65 4.06
N GLU A 551 -19.29 -0.67 3.98
CA GLU A 551 -19.00 -1.60 5.10
C GLU A 551 -17.52 -1.90 5.26
N THR A 552 -16.75 -1.99 4.16
CA THR A 552 -15.32 -2.32 4.25
C THR A 552 -14.55 -1.29 5.08
N ALA A 553 -13.57 -1.79 5.84
CA ALA A 553 -12.70 -0.97 6.68
C ALA A 553 -11.48 -0.42 5.91
N ASN A 554 -10.98 -1.16 4.92
CA ASN A 554 -9.74 -0.82 4.22
C ASN A 554 -9.83 0.54 3.50
N THR A 555 -8.83 1.40 3.66
CA THR A 555 -8.87 2.77 3.13
C THR A 555 -8.89 2.81 1.62
N LEU A 556 -8.10 1.96 0.94
CA LEU A 556 -8.04 1.93 -0.51
C LEU A 556 -9.35 1.35 -1.09
N GLU A 557 -9.86 0.27 -0.52
CA GLU A 557 -11.15 -0.32 -0.93
C GLU A 557 -12.31 0.66 -0.72
N ARG A 558 -12.31 1.42 0.39
CA ARG A 558 -13.29 2.49 0.61
C ARG A 558 -13.23 3.55 -0.48
N MET A 559 -12.04 3.95 -0.95
CA MET A 559 -11.93 4.91 -2.05
C MET A 559 -12.52 4.34 -3.35
N ASP A 560 -12.29 3.05 -3.64
CA ASP A 560 -12.86 2.37 -4.81
C ASP A 560 -14.39 2.29 -4.73
N GLU A 561 -14.94 1.88 -3.59
CA GLU A 561 -16.39 1.81 -3.39
C GLU A 561 -17.06 3.19 -3.44
N LEU A 562 -16.41 4.23 -2.92
CA LEU A 562 -16.90 5.60 -3.00
C LEU A 562 -16.86 6.16 -4.43
N ALA A 563 -15.87 5.76 -5.23
CA ALA A 563 -15.83 6.09 -6.66
C ALA A 563 -16.93 5.37 -7.44
N LYS A 564 -17.15 4.07 -7.19
CA LYS A 564 -18.25 3.29 -7.80
C LYS A 564 -19.62 3.87 -7.47
N LYS A 565 -19.81 4.37 -6.24
CA LYS A 565 -21.04 5.04 -5.79
C LYS A 565 -21.17 6.49 -6.30
N GLY A 566 -20.19 7.02 -7.03
CA GLY A 566 -20.21 8.39 -7.56
C GLY A 566 -20.00 9.49 -6.51
N VAL A 567 -19.58 9.14 -5.29
CA VAL A 567 -19.28 10.10 -4.21
C VAL A 567 -17.95 10.80 -4.49
N PHE A 568 -16.99 10.03 -5.02
CA PHE A 568 -15.68 10.49 -5.45
C PHE A 568 -15.57 10.49 -6.97
N ASP A 569 -14.92 11.50 -7.53
CA ASP A 569 -14.51 11.45 -8.94
C ASP A 569 -13.43 10.36 -9.08
N PRO A 570 -13.52 9.46 -10.09
CA PRO A 570 -12.56 8.37 -10.24
C PRO A 570 -11.11 8.81 -10.38
N LYS A 571 -10.83 9.97 -11.00
CA LYS A 571 -9.47 10.48 -11.15
C LYS A 571 -8.92 10.99 -9.83
N ASP A 572 -9.74 11.71 -9.06
CA ASP A 572 -9.35 12.17 -7.73
C ASP A 572 -9.15 10.98 -6.77
N ALA A 573 -10.04 9.98 -6.80
CA ALA A 573 -9.90 8.75 -6.02
C ALA A 573 -8.59 8.02 -6.35
N ASN A 574 -8.25 7.88 -7.63
CA ASN A 574 -6.98 7.28 -8.04
C ASN A 574 -5.77 8.09 -7.56
N ALA A 575 -5.80 9.43 -7.67
CA ALA A 575 -4.73 10.28 -7.18
C ALA A 575 -4.54 10.19 -5.65
N TRP A 576 -5.63 10.04 -4.89
CA TRP A 576 -5.56 9.84 -3.44
C TRP A 576 -5.01 8.46 -3.06
N LYS A 577 -5.42 7.40 -3.78
CA LYS A 577 -4.86 6.05 -3.59
C LYS A 577 -3.36 6.04 -3.87
N GLU A 578 -2.92 6.63 -4.98
CA GLU A 578 -1.49 6.77 -5.31
C GLU A 578 -0.74 7.55 -4.22
N GLY A 579 -1.30 8.68 -3.76
CA GLY A 579 -0.74 9.47 -2.67
C GLY A 579 -0.55 8.67 -1.39
N TYR A 580 -1.57 7.92 -0.98
CA TYR A 580 -1.54 7.04 0.18
C TYR A 580 -0.48 5.94 0.03
N SER A 581 -0.48 5.21 -1.08
CA SER A 581 0.45 4.11 -1.34
C SER A 581 1.90 4.58 -1.39
N LEU A 582 2.18 5.76 -1.94
CA LEU A 582 3.54 6.31 -1.99
C LEU A 582 4.07 6.68 -0.60
N ILE A 583 3.22 7.24 0.29
CA ILE A 583 3.60 7.50 1.68
C ILE A 583 3.91 6.18 2.38
N GLN A 584 3.06 5.17 2.17
CA GLN A 584 3.23 3.85 2.74
C GLN A 584 4.53 3.18 2.25
N ALA A 585 4.86 3.32 0.96
CA ALA A 585 6.11 2.82 0.39
C ALA A 585 7.35 3.50 1.02
N ILE A 586 7.35 4.82 1.16
CA ILE A 586 8.43 5.57 1.82
C ILE A 586 8.59 5.11 3.27
N ARG A 587 7.48 4.93 3.98
CA ARG A 587 7.46 4.42 5.37
C ARG A 587 8.08 3.02 5.47
N MET A 588 7.78 2.12 4.53
CA MET A 588 8.34 0.77 4.52
C MET A 588 9.83 0.75 4.20
N ARG A 589 10.29 1.58 3.27
CA ARG A 589 11.73 1.74 3.01
C ARG A 589 12.47 2.28 4.23
N ALA A 590 11.91 3.28 4.91
CA ALA A 590 12.49 3.81 6.15
C ALA A 590 12.62 2.73 7.23
N HIS A 591 11.58 1.89 7.43
CA HIS A 591 11.67 0.75 8.35
C HIS A 591 12.75 -0.25 7.95
N GLN A 592 12.89 -0.54 6.66
CA GLN A 592 13.91 -1.45 6.14
C GLN A 592 15.33 -0.91 6.41
N GLU A 593 15.55 0.39 6.19
CA GLU A 593 16.83 1.05 6.49
C GLU A 593 17.16 1.02 7.98
N MET A 594 16.17 1.27 8.86
CA MET A 594 16.33 1.16 10.31
C MET A 594 16.72 -0.27 10.72
N LEU A 595 16.04 -1.29 10.18
CA LEU A 595 16.36 -2.70 10.45
C LEU A 595 17.76 -3.07 9.98
N ALA A 596 18.18 -2.61 8.80
CA ALA A 596 19.52 -2.84 8.28
C ALA A 596 20.61 -2.23 9.17
N LYS A 597 20.31 -1.12 9.87
CA LYS A 597 21.18 -0.46 10.84
C LYS A 597 21.06 -1.04 12.27
N GLY A 598 20.09 -1.94 12.52
CA GLY A 598 19.80 -2.46 13.86
C GLY A 598 19.13 -1.45 14.79
N GLU A 599 18.46 -0.43 14.23
CA GLU A 599 17.76 0.63 14.96
C GLU A 599 16.32 0.20 15.31
N GLU A 600 15.72 0.84 16.32
CA GLU A 600 14.32 0.65 16.65
C GLU A 600 13.42 1.24 15.55
N LEU A 601 12.39 0.49 15.13
CA LEU A 601 11.45 0.94 14.12
C LEU A 601 10.65 2.15 14.62
N THR A 602 10.62 3.22 13.81
CA THR A 602 9.78 4.39 14.07
C THR A 602 9.06 4.86 12.81
N ASN A 603 7.97 5.61 12.98
CA ASN A 603 7.27 6.26 11.87
C ASN A 603 7.84 7.64 11.53
N TYR A 604 8.95 8.03 12.17
CA TYR A 604 9.57 9.33 11.99
C TYR A 604 10.64 9.25 10.92
N ILE A 605 10.61 10.19 9.99
CA ILE A 605 11.68 10.38 9.00
C ILE A 605 12.13 11.83 8.99
N ASP A 606 13.40 12.07 8.69
CA ASP A 606 13.86 13.39 8.26
C ASP A 606 13.66 13.50 6.73
N PRO A 607 12.86 14.45 6.23
CA PRO A 607 12.68 14.66 4.80
C PRO A 607 13.95 15.08 4.06
N ASP A 608 14.99 15.55 4.76
CA ASP A 608 16.28 15.91 4.16
C ASP A 608 17.18 14.67 3.95
N ASP A 609 16.92 13.56 4.66
CA ASP A 609 17.56 12.25 4.40
C ASP A 609 16.98 11.56 3.16
N LEU A 610 15.78 11.97 2.72
CA LEU A 610 15.19 11.46 1.50
C LEU A 610 15.90 12.02 0.26
N ASN A 611 16.01 11.19 -0.77
CA ASN A 611 16.42 11.67 -2.08
C ASN A 611 15.43 12.73 -2.62
N PRO A 612 15.86 13.64 -3.51
CA PRO A 612 15.00 14.74 -3.99
C PRO A 612 13.68 14.30 -4.64
N LEU A 613 13.66 13.12 -5.27
CA LEU A 613 12.46 12.58 -5.92
C LEU A 613 11.45 12.12 -4.88
N ASP A 614 11.88 11.32 -3.90
CA ASP A 614 11.04 10.86 -2.79
C ASP A 614 10.52 12.04 -1.96
N ARG A 615 11.35 13.06 -1.75
CA ARG A 615 10.94 14.30 -1.11
C ARG A 615 9.83 15.02 -1.89
N ARG A 616 9.92 15.05 -3.23
CA ARG A 616 8.89 15.64 -4.11
C ARG A 616 7.62 14.80 -4.12
N ILE A 617 7.75 13.48 -4.24
CA ILE A 617 6.65 12.52 -4.16
C ILE A 617 5.90 12.69 -2.85
N LEU A 618 6.62 12.70 -1.73
CA LEU A 618 6.04 12.84 -0.40
C LEU A 618 5.26 14.16 -0.26
N ARG A 619 5.83 15.26 -0.78
CA ARG A 619 5.17 16.57 -0.80
C ARG A 619 3.89 16.55 -1.63
N GLU A 620 3.91 15.92 -2.81
CA GLU A 620 2.72 15.78 -3.65
C GLU A 620 1.67 14.87 -3.01
N SER A 621 2.06 13.76 -2.39
CA SER A 621 1.16 12.90 -1.64
C SER A 621 0.47 13.65 -0.49
N PHE A 622 1.19 14.48 0.26
CA PHE A 622 0.56 15.33 1.27
C PHE A 622 -0.38 16.38 0.67
N ARG A 623 -0.09 16.88 -0.54
CA ARG A 623 -1.02 17.76 -1.28
C ARG A 623 -2.31 17.02 -1.62
N GLN A 624 -2.23 15.76 -2.02
CA GLN A 624 -3.41 14.93 -2.26
C GLN A 624 -4.24 14.73 -0.97
N ALA A 625 -3.58 14.54 0.17
CA ALA A 625 -4.25 14.50 1.47
C ALA A 625 -4.97 15.83 1.80
N GLN A 626 -4.33 16.98 1.51
CA GLN A 626 -4.96 18.30 1.66
C GLN A 626 -6.19 18.46 0.76
N ARG A 627 -6.11 18.03 -0.51
CA ARG A 627 -7.25 18.09 -1.44
C ARG A 627 -8.43 17.25 -0.96
N LEU A 628 -8.17 16.05 -0.43
CA LEU A 628 -9.20 15.21 0.17
C LEU A 628 -9.82 15.88 1.42
N GLN A 629 -9.00 16.49 2.28
CA GLN A 629 -9.51 17.26 3.42
C GLN A 629 -10.31 18.51 3.03
N GLN A 630 -9.94 19.19 1.95
CA GLN A 630 -10.72 20.31 1.40
C GLN A 630 -12.10 19.83 0.92
N LYS A 631 -12.17 18.67 0.26
CA LYS A 631 -13.47 18.07 -0.11
C LYS A 631 -14.29 17.76 1.14
N LEU A 632 -13.66 17.27 2.20
CA LEU A 632 -14.32 17.02 3.49
C LEU A 632 -14.87 18.32 4.12
N GLU A 633 -14.05 19.38 4.17
CA GLU A 633 -14.40 20.72 4.67
C GLU A 633 -15.60 21.32 3.93
N VAL A 634 -15.57 21.29 2.60
CA VAL A 634 -16.67 21.79 1.75
C VAL A 634 -17.95 20.97 1.93
N THR A 635 -17.84 19.64 1.98
CA THR A 635 -19.02 18.76 2.08
C THR A 635 -19.75 18.93 3.42
N TYR A 636 -19.01 19.08 4.51
CA TYR A 636 -19.56 19.13 5.87
C TYR A 636 -19.64 20.53 6.48
N GLN A 637 -19.22 21.57 5.73
CA GLN A 637 -19.24 22.98 6.15
C GLN A 637 -18.55 23.18 7.50
N LEU A 638 -17.28 22.76 7.56
CA LEU A 638 -16.46 22.75 8.78
C LEU A 638 -15.91 24.12 9.18
#